data_AF-A0A1G9Y7K4-F1
#
_entry.id   AF-A0A1G9Y7K4-F1
#
_cell.length_a   1.000
_cell.length_b   1.000
_cell.length_c   1.000
_cell.angle_alpha   90.00
_cell.angle_beta   90.00
_cell.angle_gamma   90.00
#
_symmetry.space_group_name_H-M   'P 1'
#
loop_
_entity.id
_entity.type
_entity.pdbx_description
1 polymer ?
#
loop_
_entity_poly.entity_id
_entity_poly.type
_entity_poly.pdbx_seq_one_letter_code
_entity_poly.pdbx_strand_id
1 'polypeptide(L)'
;MIQFHSKRILIFKLKKIFLLVLTSTITLTSVPTLVNADSWWDLEMKANRTADEGKMNEAAPLLARLVEHFANEGTIGGWTNAALYSKQLGKYYESVKDYSNAVHYYEIENNYWLNAGNDWGAEDWYRAQELSMTLDIYVSTDNPVYIENVSTSKQGKLAKFEPESGLYLGMYSETDPGMGNNFYLSKSIYGKNHAIYLAYSPYDGDFPKRYADNAKKAGAGTGIQIALEPSNGLDEVKDDSHLRKWARDAKSVGIPIFLRFASEMNGNWVVWHGDTEKYIEKFRLISKVMKEEAPNVAMVWSPNDVPRYSMSTYYPGDSFVDWVGINMYTMPYRDGQPALPEYGTSPVERLDEVYRLYADRKPIMISETGVAHKTNRDGKSHTDWAVENLDRLYEVIPKKYPRVKAITYFNQNMTTRESLNDYLLRDDPLMLAAYKSIISNSYYLDKIETGAKPDVQIGYMKAENDVRFRKQVRIVPYIRIPEVFIGKVEYMLNGSAIKSQTHAPYSLELNAGDVPEGSKLQVNVYDQAGKQVNTKIITLSSDVSVDIDGNELRAEQPLIIREGRTLVPIRTIFEAIGAQVTWDQTNMMATGSKNGIVIRFRIGDQVAERDGETVYQETPAELVNGNTMAPVRFVGEALGGKVEWDGTTRTVKILKSDSPGSITFTKVGNMCFLAKILQFLKYLFT
;
A
#
# COMPACT_ATOMS: atom_id res chain seq x y z
N MET A 1 -72.29 25.44 12.80
CA MET A 1 -73.29 25.43 11.71
C MET A 1 -72.67 24.67 10.55
N ILE A 2 -72.89 23.34 10.48
CA ILE A 2 -73.77 22.62 9.51
C ILE A 2 -73.15 22.66 8.09
N GLN A 3 -72.76 21.59 7.37
CA GLN A 3 -72.86 20.11 7.39
C GLN A 3 -71.80 19.58 6.37
N PHE A 4 -70.96 18.55 6.63
CA PHE A 4 -71.12 17.10 6.27
C PHE A 4 -71.58 16.85 4.81
N HIS A 5 -71.07 15.94 3.95
CA HIS A 5 -70.34 14.66 4.01
C HIS A 5 -69.94 14.26 2.55
N SER A 6 -68.75 13.77 2.20
CA SER A 6 -68.24 12.37 2.19
C SER A 6 -68.63 11.46 0.99
N LYS A 7 -67.60 10.72 0.48
CA LYS A 7 -67.60 9.34 -0.12
C LYS A 7 -68.09 9.18 -1.58
N ARG A 8 -67.64 8.22 -2.41
CA ARG A 8 -66.49 7.26 -2.55
C ARG A 8 -66.81 6.44 -3.83
N ILE A 9 -65.78 5.99 -4.57
CA ILE A 9 -65.65 4.68 -5.26
C ILE A 9 -66.53 4.37 -6.52
N LEU A 10 -65.92 4.05 -7.69
CA LEU A 10 -65.77 2.69 -8.29
C LEU A 10 -65.45 2.69 -9.82
N ILE A 11 -64.27 2.17 -10.17
CA ILE A 11 -63.90 1.23 -11.25
C ILE A 11 -64.96 0.88 -12.33
N PHE A 12 -64.65 1.03 -13.64
CA PHE A 12 -64.45 -0.07 -14.62
C PHE A 12 -64.16 0.39 -16.08
N LYS A 13 -63.47 -0.53 -16.76
CA LYS A 13 -62.73 -0.54 -18.04
C LYS A 13 -63.57 -0.52 -19.34
N LEU A 14 -62.91 -0.02 -20.43
CA LEU A 14 -62.84 -0.51 -21.85
C LEU A 14 -64.18 -0.69 -22.64
N LYS A 15 -64.34 -0.49 -23.96
CA LYS A 15 -63.46 -0.74 -25.13
C LYS A 15 -64.11 -0.17 -26.43
N LYS A 16 -63.28 0.26 -27.39
CA LYS A 16 -63.35 0.24 -28.89
C LYS A 16 -64.69 0.38 -29.65
N ILE A 17 -64.69 1.15 -30.77
CA ILE A 17 -64.78 0.67 -32.19
C ILE A 17 -64.79 1.86 -33.19
N PHE A 18 -64.17 1.62 -34.36
CA PHE A 18 -63.95 2.44 -35.56
C PHE A 18 -65.20 2.61 -36.45
N LEU A 19 -65.34 3.73 -37.19
CA LEU A 19 -65.79 3.71 -38.60
C LEU A 19 -65.45 4.98 -39.43
N LEU A 20 -65.00 4.72 -40.66
CA LEU A 20 -64.73 5.50 -41.88
C LEU A 20 -65.60 6.74 -42.20
N VAL A 21 -64.99 7.77 -42.81
CA VAL A 21 -65.43 8.40 -44.10
C VAL A 21 -64.19 8.92 -44.87
N LEU A 22 -64.17 8.61 -46.17
CA LEU A 22 -63.20 9.00 -47.20
C LEU A 22 -63.68 10.27 -47.93
N THR A 23 -62.80 11.23 -48.24
CA THR A 23 -62.71 11.93 -49.56
C THR A 23 -61.58 12.99 -49.59
N SER A 24 -60.55 12.67 -50.39
CA SER A 24 -59.68 13.44 -51.30
C SER A 24 -59.99 14.95 -51.44
N THR A 25 -59.11 15.94 -51.61
CA THR A 25 -57.71 16.12 -52.11
C THR A 25 -57.50 17.67 -52.09
N ILE A 26 -56.38 18.34 -51.81
CA ILE A 26 -55.02 18.27 -52.36
C ILE A 26 -54.07 19.04 -51.42
N THR A 27 -52.84 18.56 -51.44
CA THR A 27 -51.61 18.87 -50.71
C THR A 27 -51.20 20.33 -50.56
N LEU A 28 -51.09 20.75 -49.29
CA LEU A 28 -49.88 21.37 -48.75
C LEU A 28 -49.72 20.81 -47.35
N THR A 29 -48.68 20.02 -47.09
CA THR A 29 -48.13 19.84 -45.74
C THR A 29 -46.85 19.03 -45.81
N SER A 30 -45.83 19.56 -45.13
CA SER A 30 -44.60 18.94 -44.65
C SER A 30 -44.55 17.42 -44.75
N VAL A 31 -43.49 16.91 -45.38
CA VAL A 31 -43.00 15.55 -45.15
C VAL A 31 -42.92 15.35 -43.62
N PRO A 32 -43.69 14.42 -43.03
CA PRO A 32 -43.45 14.03 -41.65
C PRO A 32 -42.14 13.25 -41.65
N THR A 33 -41.17 13.71 -40.88
CA THR A 33 -40.01 12.91 -40.50
C THR A 33 -40.51 11.70 -39.70
N LEU A 34 -40.73 10.57 -40.38
CA LEU A 34 -40.82 9.24 -39.78
C LEU A 34 -39.40 8.85 -39.33
N VAL A 35 -39.06 9.15 -38.07
CA VAL A 35 -39.01 8.20 -36.94
C VAL A 35 -37.91 7.14 -37.13
N ASN A 36 -36.76 7.40 -36.50
CA ASN A 36 -35.63 6.47 -36.36
C ASN A 36 -35.76 5.55 -35.12
N ALA A 37 -36.90 5.61 -34.42
CA ALA A 37 -37.14 4.89 -33.17
C ALA A 37 -37.38 3.38 -33.36
N ASP A 38 -37.93 2.96 -34.51
CA ASP A 38 -38.25 1.55 -34.76
C ASP A 38 -36.98 0.67 -34.90
N SER A 39 -35.86 1.22 -35.38
CA SER A 39 -34.65 0.43 -35.66
C SER A 39 -33.87 -0.01 -34.40
N TRP A 40 -33.84 0.82 -33.36
CA TRP A 40 -33.15 0.52 -32.10
C TRP A 40 -33.98 -0.36 -31.18
N TRP A 41 -35.31 -0.15 -31.17
CA TRP A 41 -36.24 -1.04 -30.49
C TRP A 41 -36.20 -2.47 -31.05
N ASP A 42 -36.17 -2.61 -32.39
CA ASP A 42 -36.00 -3.90 -33.04
C ASP A 42 -34.64 -4.55 -32.72
N LEU A 43 -33.57 -3.75 -32.63
CA LEU A 43 -32.25 -4.22 -32.23
C LEU A 43 -32.25 -4.73 -30.79
N GLU A 44 -32.87 -3.98 -29.87
CA GLU A 44 -33.01 -4.35 -28.46
C GLU A 44 -33.82 -5.63 -28.28
N MET A 45 -35.00 -5.71 -28.89
CA MET A 45 -35.82 -6.93 -28.86
C MET A 45 -35.05 -8.13 -29.40
N LYS A 46 -34.31 -7.96 -30.50
CA LYS A 46 -33.48 -9.02 -31.07
C LYS A 46 -32.36 -9.42 -30.11
N ALA A 47 -31.62 -8.46 -29.55
CA ALA A 47 -30.53 -8.72 -28.61
C ALA A 47 -31.01 -9.49 -27.37
N ASN A 48 -32.07 -9.00 -26.73
CA ASN A 48 -32.65 -9.61 -25.53
C ASN A 48 -33.20 -11.01 -25.83
N ARG A 49 -33.98 -11.18 -26.91
CA ARG A 49 -34.49 -12.50 -27.30
C ARG A 49 -33.36 -13.49 -27.58
N THR A 50 -32.32 -13.08 -28.31
CA THR A 50 -31.17 -13.94 -28.60
C THR A 50 -30.42 -14.32 -27.33
N ALA A 51 -30.29 -13.40 -26.35
CA ALA A 51 -29.72 -13.71 -25.04
C ALA A 51 -30.59 -14.69 -24.24
N ASP A 52 -31.92 -14.49 -24.23
CA ASP A 52 -32.89 -15.38 -23.56
C ASP A 52 -32.93 -16.79 -24.17
N GLU A 53 -32.63 -16.92 -25.46
CA GLU A 53 -32.44 -18.20 -26.15
C GLU A 53 -31.09 -18.88 -25.78
N GLY A 54 -30.29 -18.28 -24.89
CA GLY A 54 -28.98 -18.79 -24.47
C GLY A 54 -27.84 -18.54 -25.46
N LYS A 55 -28.07 -17.75 -26.52
CA LYS A 55 -27.11 -17.49 -27.60
C LYS A 55 -26.33 -16.20 -27.37
N MET A 56 -25.70 -16.10 -26.20
CA MET A 56 -25.06 -14.85 -25.78
C MET A 56 -23.91 -14.39 -26.70
N ASN A 57 -23.23 -15.32 -27.37
CA ASN A 57 -22.24 -15.04 -28.41
C ASN A 57 -22.82 -14.28 -29.62
N GLU A 58 -24.08 -14.55 -29.98
CA GLU A 58 -24.78 -13.84 -31.06
C GLU A 58 -25.41 -12.52 -30.56
N ALA A 59 -25.84 -12.47 -29.30
CA ALA A 59 -26.41 -11.28 -28.69
C ALA A 59 -25.35 -10.20 -28.37
N ALA A 60 -24.14 -10.60 -27.96
CA ALA A 60 -23.08 -9.70 -27.52
C ALA A 60 -22.78 -8.53 -28.48
N PRO A 61 -22.57 -8.73 -29.80
CA PRO A 61 -22.33 -7.60 -30.71
C PRO A 61 -23.55 -6.69 -30.88
N LEU A 62 -24.77 -7.18 -30.65
CA LEU A 62 -25.99 -6.35 -30.67
C LEU A 62 -26.08 -5.50 -29.40
N LEU A 63 -25.81 -6.11 -28.24
CA LEU A 63 -25.75 -5.45 -26.94
C LEU A 63 -24.66 -4.37 -26.91
N ALA A 64 -23.48 -4.62 -27.47
CA ALA A 64 -22.40 -3.63 -27.56
C ALA A 64 -22.83 -2.37 -28.32
N ARG A 65 -23.57 -2.54 -29.42
CA ARG A 65 -24.15 -1.41 -30.18
C ARG A 65 -25.21 -0.65 -29.37
N LEU A 66 -25.99 -1.35 -28.55
CA LEU A 66 -26.96 -0.73 -27.64
C LEU A 66 -26.24 0.04 -26.53
N VAL A 67 -25.15 -0.48 -25.97
CA VAL A 67 -24.30 0.25 -25.02
C VAL A 67 -23.85 1.57 -25.65
N GLU A 68 -23.23 1.54 -26.82
CA GLU A 68 -22.78 2.78 -27.50
C GLU A 68 -23.94 3.73 -27.80
N HIS A 69 -25.08 3.22 -28.27
CA HIS A 69 -26.25 4.06 -28.57
C HIS A 69 -26.76 4.79 -27.32
N PHE A 70 -27.09 4.02 -26.27
CA PHE A 70 -27.61 4.57 -25.03
C PHE A 70 -26.56 5.42 -24.29
N ALA A 71 -25.27 5.09 -24.40
CA ALA A 71 -24.12 5.87 -23.93
C ALA A 71 -23.83 7.13 -24.74
N ASN A 72 -24.49 7.35 -25.89
CA ASN A 72 -24.40 8.62 -26.63
C ASN A 72 -25.61 9.53 -26.41
N GLU A 73 -26.70 9.04 -25.80
CA GLU A 73 -27.89 9.86 -25.54
C GLU A 73 -27.64 11.02 -24.57
N GLY A 74 -26.67 10.89 -23.66
CA GLY A 74 -26.37 11.96 -22.70
C GLY A 74 -27.33 12.05 -21.52
N THR A 75 -28.24 11.09 -21.35
CA THR A 75 -29.35 11.17 -20.38
C THR A 75 -29.20 10.16 -19.26
N ILE A 76 -29.82 10.43 -18.10
CA ILE A 76 -29.86 9.48 -16.97
C ILE A 76 -30.45 8.12 -17.40
N GLY A 77 -31.51 8.14 -18.23
CA GLY A 77 -32.12 6.93 -18.77
C GLY A 77 -31.18 6.16 -19.70
N GLY A 78 -30.52 6.87 -20.61
CA GLY A 78 -29.50 6.28 -21.50
C GLY A 78 -28.35 5.67 -20.71
N TRP A 79 -27.84 6.36 -19.69
CA TRP A 79 -26.73 5.85 -18.88
C TRP A 79 -27.14 4.62 -18.08
N THR A 80 -28.37 4.62 -17.56
CA THR A 80 -28.95 3.46 -16.88
C THR A 80 -29.00 2.25 -17.81
N ASN A 81 -29.51 2.41 -19.04
CA ASN A 81 -29.57 1.33 -20.02
C ASN A 81 -28.17 0.85 -20.44
N ALA A 82 -27.25 1.78 -20.72
CA ALA A 82 -25.87 1.47 -21.06
C ALA A 82 -25.17 0.67 -19.95
N ALA A 83 -25.39 1.04 -18.68
CA ALA A 83 -24.87 0.30 -17.53
C ALA A 83 -25.42 -1.12 -17.47
N LEU A 84 -26.74 -1.30 -17.62
CA LEU A 84 -27.39 -2.61 -17.58
C LEU A 84 -26.86 -3.57 -18.66
N TYR A 85 -26.73 -3.10 -19.91
CA TYR A 85 -26.17 -3.95 -20.98
C TYR A 85 -24.66 -4.19 -20.82
N SER A 86 -23.91 -3.19 -20.32
CA SER A 86 -22.49 -3.36 -20.01
C SER A 86 -22.29 -4.46 -18.95
N LYS A 87 -23.10 -4.49 -17.90
CA LYS A 87 -23.11 -5.57 -16.90
C LYS A 87 -23.33 -6.94 -17.54
N GLN A 88 -24.32 -7.03 -18.44
CA GLN A 88 -24.66 -8.26 -19.13
C GLN A 88 -23.49 -8.77 -19.98
N LEU A 89 -22.81 -7.86 -20.68
CA LEU A 89 -21.61 -8.15 -21.46
C LEU A 89 -20.43 -8.56 -20.56
N GLY A 90 -20.20 -7.84 -19.46
CA GLY A 90 -19.16 -8.16 -18.47
C GLY A 90 -19.28 -9.60 -17.96
N LYS A 91 -20.48 -9.98 -17.51
CA LYS A 91 -20.80 -11.34 -17.06
C LYS A 91 -20.60 -12.40 -18.15
N TYR A 92 -21.01 -12.09 -19.38
CA TYR A 92 -20.82 -13.00 -20.50
C TYR A 92 -19.34 -13.25 -20.79
N TYR A 93 -18.56 -12.18 -20.98
CA TYR A 93 -17.14 -12.29 -21.27
C TYR A 93 -16.37 -12.97 -20.15
N GLU A 94 -16.73 -12.71 -18.89
CA GLU A 94 -16.19 -13.45 -17.75
C GLU A 94 -16.49 -14.95 -17.85
N SER A 95 -17.73 -15.34 -18.18
CA SER A 95 -18.15 -16.74 -18.30
C SER A 95 -17.39 -17.52 -19.38
N VAL A 96 -16.98 -16.85 -20.46
CA VAL A 96 -16.16 -17.44 -21.54
C VAL A 96 -14.67 -17.21 -21.34
N LYS A 97 -14.26 -16.69 -20.18
CA LYS A 97 -12.87 -16.38 -19.79
C LYS A 97 -12.16 -15.36 -20.69
N ASP A 98 -12.93 -14.50 -21.34
CA ASP A 98 -12.41 -13.32 -22.04
C ASP A 98 -12.32 -12.15 -21.04
N TYR A 99 -11.34 -12.24 -20.14
CA TYR A 99 -11.21 -11.30 -19.04
C TYR A 99 -10.93 -9.87 -19.50
N SER A 100 -10.28 -9.68 -20.65
CA SER A 100 -10.02 -8.32 -21.17
C SER A 100 -11.32 -7.59 -21.46
N ASN A 101 -12.26 -8.25 -22.15
CA ASN A 101 -13.58 -7.66 -22.40
C ASN A 101 -14.42 -7.59 -21.12
N ALA A 102 -14.35 -8.60 -20.24
CA ALA A 102 -15.07 -8.56 -18.96
C ALA A 102 -14.67 -7.33 -18.12
N VAL A 103 -13.37 -7.09 -17.97
CA VAL A 103 -12.83 -5.92 -17.26
C VAL A 103 -13.32 -4.62 -17.91
N HIS A 104 -13.18 -4.49 -19.23
CA HIS A 104 -13.65 -3.30 -19.95
C HIS A 104 -15.13 -2.99 -19.67
N TYR A 105 -16.00 -4.01 -19.79
CA TYR A 105 -17.44 -3.82 -19.64
C TYR A 105 -17.86 -3.51 -18.20
N TYR A 106 -17.24 -4.15 -17.19
CA TYR A 106 -17.48 -3.80 -15.79
C TYR A 106 -16.99 -2.39 -15.43
N GLU A 107 -15.86 -1.94 -15.99
CA GLU A 107 -15.35 -0.59 -15.74
C GLU A 107 -16.25 0.49 -16.37
N ILE A 108 -16.73 0.28 -17.61
CA ILE A 108 -17.66 1.25 -18.22
C ILE A 108 -19.06 1.17 -17.60
N GLU A 109 -19.53 0.00 -17.16
CA GLU A 109 -20.75 -0.13 -16.35
C GLU A 109 -20.69 0.81 -15.14
N ASN A 110 -19.60 0.74 -14.37
CA ASN A 110 -19.39 1.60 -13.21
C ASN A 110 -19.44 3.08 -13.59
N ASN A 111 -18.76 3.48 -14.67
CA ASN A 111 -18.78 4.87 -15.13
C ASN A 111 -20.19 5.34 -15.55
N TYR A 112 -20.98 4.49 -16.21
CA TYR A 112 -22.35 4.82 -16.58
C TYR A 112 -23.27 4.93 -15.36
N TRP A 113 -23.13 4.07 -14.36
CA TRP A 113 -23.86 4.23 -13.09
C TRP A 113 -23.53 5.56 -12.41
N LEU A 114 -22.25 5.93 -12.36
CA LEU A 114 -21.82 7.21 -11.78
C LEU A 114 -22.40 8.40 -12.53
N ASN A 115 -22.39 8.37 -13.86
CA ASN A 115 -23.01 9.41 -14.66
C ASN A 115 -24.54 9.47 -14.45
N ALA A 116 -25.18 8.35 -14.13
CA ALA A 116 -26.60 8.28 -13.76
C ALA A 116 -26.88 8.68 -12.29
N GLY A 117 -25.84 9.04 -11.52
CA GLY A 117 -25.96 9.46 -10.12
C GLY A 117 -26.04 8.31 -9.11
N ASN A 118 -25.64 7.09 -9.50
CA ASN A 118 -25.69 5.90 -8.65
C ASN A 118 -24.31 5.26 -8.50
N ASP A 119 -24.10 4.56 -7.39
CA ASP A 119 -22.87 3.81 -7.09
C ASP A 119 -23.07 2.29 -7.23
N TRP A 120 -23.98 1.88 -8.11
CA TRP A 120 -24.38 0.47 -8.22
C TRP A 120 -23.34 -0.40 -8.93
N GLY A 121 -22.35 0.20 -9.59
CA GLY A 121 -21.27 -0.50 -10.28
C GLY A 121 -19.99 -0.68 -9.45
N ALA A 122 -19.91 -0.22 -8.20
CA ALA A 122 -18.68 -0.34 -7.41
C ALA A 122 -18.26 -1.79 -7.13
N GLU A 123 -19.22 -2.68 -6.83
CA GLU A 123 -18.92 -4.11 -6.63
C GLU A 123 -18.34 -4.74 -7.92
N ASP A 124 -18.97 -4.48 -9.08
CA ASP A 124 -18.48 -4.98 -10.37
C ASP A 124 -17.14 -4.33 -10.76
N TRP A 125 -16.89 -3.07 -10.37
CA TRP A 125 -15.58 -2.45 -10.52
C TRP A 125 -14.50 -3.20 -9.73
N TYR A 126 -14.78 -3.59 -8.48
CA TYR A 126 -13.86 -4.44 -7.71
C TYR A 126 -13.67 -5.81 -8.37
N ARG A 127 -14.72 -6.38 -8.97
CA ARG A 127 -14.58 -7.61 -9.77
C ARG A 127 -13.69 -7.41 -11.00
N ALA A 128 -13.87 -6.31 -11.74
CA ALA A 128 -13.01 -5.93 -12.86
C ALA A 128 -11.55 -5.84 -12.40
N GLN A 129 -11.35 -5.27 -11.21
CA GLN A 129 -10.04 -5.27 -10.61
C GLN A 129 -9.53 -6.71 -10.41
N GLU A 130 -10.23 -7.63 -9.77
CA GLU A 130 -9.74 -9.01 -9.61
C GLU A 130 -9.42 -9.74 -10.91
N LEU A 131 -10.25 -9.53 -11.94
CA LEU A 131 -10.06 -10.13 -13.25
C LEU A 131 -8.87 -9.53 -14.01
N SER A 132 -8.40 -8.35 -13.61
CA SER A 132 -7.24 -7.72 -14.21
C SER A 132 -5.96 -8.44 -13.81
N MET A 133 -5.14 -8.80 -14.78
CA MET A 133 -3.81 -9.35 -14.51
C MET A 133 -2.86 -8.22 -14.12
N THR A 134 -2.31 -8.25 -12.91
CA THR A 134 -1.33 -7.27 -12.42
C THR A 134 -0.12 -7.97 -11.84
N LEU A 135 1.05 -7.45 -12.17
CA LEU A 135 2.32 -7.83 -11.57
C LEU A 135 3.12 -6.56 -11.31
N ASP A 136 2.83 -5.93 -10.17
CA ASP A 136 3.64 -4.84 -9.67
C ASP A 136 4.77 -5.39 -8.80
N ILE A 137 5.93 -4.75 -8.83
CA ILE A 137 7.08 -5.17 -8.02
C ILE A 137 7.48 -3.99 -7.16
N TYR A 138 7.48 -4.19 -5.84
CA TYR A 138 7.96 -3.22 -4.87
C TYR A 138 9.32 -3.66 -4.35
N VAL A 139 10.25 -2.72 -4.24
CA VAL A 139 11.64 -3.00 -3.89
C VAL A 139 12.05 -2.14 -2.70
N SER A 140 12.69 -2.76 -1.70
CA SER A 140 13.13 -2.06 -0.50
C SER A 140 14.17 -0.99 -0.81
N THR A 141 14.09 0.14 -0.13
CA THR A 141 15.07 1.23 -0.21
C THR A 141 15.37 1.79 1.17
N ASP A 142 16.62 2.16 1.40
CA ASP A 142 17.09 2.82 2.62
C ASP A 142 17.30 4.34 2.41
N ASN A 143 16.83 4.87 1.28
CA ASN A 143 16.93 6.29 0.94
C ASN A 143 15.97 7.11 1.84
N PRO A 144 16.50 7.92 2.77
CA PRO A 144 15.69 8.61 3.77
C PRO A 144 14.82 9.69 3.14
N VAL A 145 15.31 10.36 2.09
CA VAL A 145 14.55 11.38 1.35
C VAL A 145 13.35 10.73 0.66
N TYR A 146 13.54 9.57 0.04
CA TYR A 146 12.42 8.83 -0.56
C TYR A 146 11.40 8.42 0.51
N ILE A 147 11.88 7.81 1.61
CA ILE A 147 11.04 7.34 2.71
C ILE A 147 10.20 8.49 3.28
N GLU A 148 10.84 9.61 3.61
CA GLU A 148 10.17 10.80 4.15
C GLU A 148 9.10 11.33 3.16
N ASN A 149 9.46 11.45 1.88
CA ASN A 149 8.55 11.98 0.84
C ASN A 149 7.29 11.15 0.65
N VAL A 150 7.38 9.82 0.71
CA VAL A 150 6.20 8.94 0.53
C VAL A 150 5.45 8.68 1.84
N SER A 151 6.14 8.83 2.98
CA SER A 151 5.59 8.49 4.29
C SER A 151 4.94 9.68 4.99
N THR A 152 5.15 10.92 4.56
CA THR A 152 4.62 12.14 5.20
C THR A 152 3.59 12.86 4.31
N SER A 153 2.83 13.79 4.89
CA SER A 153 1.91 14.63 4.11
C SER A 153 2.69 15.60 3.21
N LYS A 154 2.08 16.07 2.11
CA LYS A 154 2.70 17.09 1.23
C LYS A 154 3.03 18.41 1.93
N GLN A 155 2.42 18.67 3.09
CA GLN A 155 2.68 19.85 3.91
C GLN A 155 3.82 19.63 4.92
N GLY A 156 4.37 18.42 5.04
CA GLY A 156 5.45 18.07 5.98
C GLY A 156 5.05 18.11 7.46
N LYS A 157 3.77 18.34 7.78
CA LYS A 157 3.25 18.37 9.16
C LYS A 157 2.57 17.05 9.51
N LEU A 158 3.01 16.45 10.61
CA LEU A 158 2.37 15.27 11.20
C LEU A 158 1.07 15.65 11.91
N ALA A 159 0.03 14.84 11.71
CA ALA A 159 -1.20 14.88 12.47
C ALA A 159 -0.99 14.34 13.89
N LYS A 160 -1.99 14.54 14.76
CA LYS A 160 -1.96 14.04 16.14
C LYS A 160 -1.75 12.52 16.14
N PHE A 161 -0.76 12.04 16.89
CA PHE A 161 -0.36 10.63 16.96
C PHE A 161 0.19 10.02 15.66
N GLU A 162 0.36 10.78 14.58
CA GLU A 162 0.89 10.24 13.34
C GLU A 162 2.37 9.83 13.49
N PRO A 163 2.74 8.58 13.12
CA PRO A 163 4.13 8.18 13.05
C PRO A 163 4.75 8.74 11.76
N GLU A 164 6.03 9.12 11.84
CA GLU A 164 6.80 9.62 10.68
C GLU A 164 6.89 8.52 9.60
N SER A 165 7.20 7.30 10.02
CA SER A 165 7.22 6.09 9.20
C SER A 165 6.77 4.87 10.02
N GLY A 166 6.46 3.76 9.36
CA GLY A 166 5.85 2.59 10.01
C GLY A 166 4.34 2.70 10.20
N LEU A 167 3.77 1.69 10.86
CA LEU A 167 2.33 1.46 10.94
C LEU A 167 1.94 0.91 12.32
N TYR A 168 0.93 1.49 12.98
CA TYR A 168 0.43 0.98 14.26
C TYR A 168 -0.42 -0.28 14.07
N LEU A 169 -0.15 -1.30 14.89
CA LEU A 169 -1.02 -2.47 15.01
C LEU A 169 -2.20 -2.16 15.93
N GLY A 170 -3.40 -2.39 15.44
CA GLY A 170 -4.65 -2.29 16.18
C GLY A 170 -5.43 -3.59 16.20
N MET A 171 -6.25 -3.80 17.23
CA MET A 171 -7.08 -5.00 17.35
C MET A 171 -8.38 -4.73 18.11
N TYR A 172 -9.48 -5.32 17.65
CA TYR A 172 -10.64 -5.61 18.48
C TYR A 172 -10.51 -7.01 19.06
N SER A 173 -10.54 -7.17 20.38
CA SER A 173 -10.25 -8.46 21.05
C SER A 173 -11.29 -8.88 22.08
N GLU A 174 -12.42 -8.18 22.21
CA GLU A 174 -13.33 -8.41 23.35
C GLU A 174 -13.94 -9.83 23.37
N THR A 175 -14.33 -10.34 22.21
CA THR A 175 -14.99 -11.65 22.07
C THR A 175 -14.01 -12.80 21.83
N ASP A 176 -12.73 -12.46 21.78
CA ASP A 176 -11.67 -13.42 21.63
C ASP A 176 -11.49 -14.16 22.98
N PRO A 177 -11.67 -15.50 23.06
CA PRO A 177 -11.79 -16.20 24.35
C PRO A 177 -10.49 -16.28 25.18
N GLY A 178 -9.33 -16.20 24.52
CA GLY A 178 -8.01 -16.26 25.15
C GLY A 178 -7.46 -14.90 25.60
N MET A 179 -7.96 -13.79 25.04
CA MET A 179 -7.52 -12.43 25.36
C MET A 179 -8.62 -11.62 26.06
N GLY A 180 -9.81 -11.60 25.48
CA GLY A 180 -10.86 -10.65 25.85
C GLY A 180 -10.33 -9.21 25.87
N ASN A 181 -10.72 -8.44 26.87
CA ASN A 181 -10.20 -7.09 27.08
C ASN A 181 -8.86 -7.05 27.87
N ASN A 182 -8.14 -8.17 28.03
CA ASN A 182 -6.85 -8.22 28.73
C ASN A 182 -5.68 -7.93 27.79
N PHE A 183 -5.53 -6.67 27.41
CA PHE A 183 -4.57 -6.23 26.38
C PHE A 183 -3.11 -6.61 26.64
N TYR A 184 -2.70 -6.75 27.91
CA TYR A 184 -1.36 -7.20 28.29
C TYR A 184 -1.02 -8.64 27.84
N LEU A 185 -2.02 -9.45 27.48
CA LEU A 185 -1.82 -10.79 26.93
C LEU A 185 -1.41 -10.79 25.45
N SER A 186 -1.55 -9.66 24.74
CA SER A 186 -1.31 -9.54 23.30
C SER A 186 0.00 -10.19 22.86
N LYS A 187 1.13 -9.82 23.48
CA LYS A 187 2.45 -10.34 23.10
C LYS A 187 2.56 -11.85 23.29
N SER A 188 1.98 -12.41 24.34
CA SER A 188 2.03 -13.87 24.55
C SER A 188 1.23 -14.65 23.49
N ILE A 189 0.11 -14.08 23.04
CA ILE A 189 -0.80 -14.74 22.09
C ILE A 189 -0.30 -14.53 20.65
N TYR A 190 -0.02 -13.29 20.28
CA TYR A 190 0.29 -12.86 18.91
C TYR A 190 1.78 -12.55 18.68
N GLY A 191 2.66 -12.80 19.65
CA GLY A 191 4.10 -12.58 19.52
C GLY A 191 4.55 -11.12 19.64
N LYS A 192 3.62 -10.16 19.52
CA LYS A 192 3.86 -8.72 19.64
C LYS A 192 2.69 -8.00 20.33
N ASN A 193 2.96 -6.83 20.90
CA ASN A 193 1.93 -5.97 21.45
C ASN A 193 1.18 -5.27 20.30
N HIS A 194 -0.12 -5.02 20.48
CA HIS A 194 -0.85 -4.06 19.66
C HIS A 194 -0.82 -2.69 20.34
N ALA A 195 -0.69 -1.65 19.54
CA ALA A 195 -0.66 -0.26 19.97
C ALA A 195 -2.07 0.29 20.25
N ILE A 196 -3.07 -0.17 19.49
CA ILE A 196 -4.45 0.34 19.51
C ILE A 196 -5.43 -0.80 19.83
N TYR A 197 -6.39 -0.54 20.72
CA TYR A 197 -7.49 -1.48 20.97
C TYR A 197 -8.86 -0.85 20.70
N LEU A 198 -9.67 -1.49 19.86
CA LEU A 198 -11.00 -1.00 19.48
C LEU A 198 -12.03 -1.27 20.57
N ALA A 199 -12.77 -0.23 20.93
CA ALA A 199 -13.93 -0.24 21.81
C ALA A 199 -15.16 0.31 21.07
N TYR A 200 -16.31 -0.32 21.25
CA TYR A 200 -17.60 0.27 20.85
C TYR A 200 -18.23 0.97 22.04
N SER A 201 -18.78 2.15 21.81
CA SER A 201 -19.46 2.95 22.84
C SER A 201 -20.69 3.62 22.22
N PRO A 202 -21.90 3.41 22.79
CA PRO A 202 -23.05 4.23 22.41
C PRO A 202 -22.81 5.68 22.87
N TYR A 203 -23.39 6.65 22.16
CA TYR A 203 -23.22 8.08 22.44
C TYR A 203 -23.82 8.50 23.79
N ASP A 204 -24.99 7.96 24.14
CA ASP A 204 -25.69 8.22 25.40
C ASP A 204 -25.08 7.49 26.61
N GLY A 205 -24.07 6.65 26.38
CA GLY A 205 -23.32 5.93 27.41
C GLY A 205 -22.20 6.74 28.06
N ASP A 206 -21.71 6.24 29.19
CA ASP A 206 -20.51 6.75 29.84
C ASP A 206 -19.24 6.44 29.02
N PHE A 207 -18.17 7.21 29.26
CA PHE A 207 -16.86 6.93 28.70
C PHE A 207 -16.40 5.49 29.02
N PRO A 208 -15.89 4.70 28.05
CA PRO A 208 -15.55 3.28 28.23
C PRO A 208 -14.26 3.07 29.05
N LYS A 209 -14.27 3.50 30.32
CA LYS A 209 -13.10 3.56 31.22
C LYS A 209 -12.39 2.21 31.36
N ARG A 210 -13.11 1.09 31.29
CA ARG A 210 -12.56 -0.27 31.33
C ARG A 210 -11.47 -0.48 30.28
N TYR A 211 -11.68 -0.01 29.05
CA TYR A 211 -10.70 -0.15 27.97
C TYR A 211 -9.47 0.70 28.24
N ALA A 212 -9.66 1.94 28.71
CA ALA A 212 -8.56 2.81 29.06
C ALA A 212 -7.71 2.26 30.22
N ASP A 213 -8.35 1.68 31.24
CA ASP A 213 -7.65 1.03 32.36
C ASP A 213 -6.86 -0.20 31.89
N ASN A 214 -7.41 -0.98 30.96
CA ASN A 214 -6.71 -2.14 30.40
C ASN A 214 -5.58 -1.75 29.44
N ALA A 215 -5.71 -0.64 28.70
CA ALA A 215 -4.62 -0.07 27.91
C ALA A 215 -3.45 0.36 28.80
N LYS A 216 -3.72 1.04 29.93
CA LYS A 216 -2.68 1.39 30.91
C LYS A 216 -1.95 0.17 31.47
N LYS A 217 -2.68 -0.93 31.72
CA LYS A 217 -2.09 -2.19 32.19
C LYS A 217 -1.21 -2.86 31.12
N ALA A 218 -1.53 -2.70 29.85
CA ALA A 218 -0.73 -3.26 28.74
C ALA A 218 0.60 -2.53 28.56
N GLY A 219 0.65 -1.24 28.83
CA GLY A 219 1.90 -0.47 28.90
C GLY A 219 1.77 0.97 28.44
N ALA A 220 2.85 1.73 28.64
CA ALA A 220 2.96 3.08 28.10
C ALA A 220 2.95 3.05 26.55
N GLY A 221 2.24 3.99 25.94
CA GLY A 221 2.06 4.05 24.49
C GLY A 221 0.91 3.20 23.96
N THR A 222 0.23 2.39 24.78
CA THR A 222 -1.02 1.73 24.38
C THR A 222 -2.18 2.72 24.43
N GLY A 223 -2.92 2.80 23.33
CA GLY A 223 -4.12 3.63 23.20
C GLY A 223 -5.37 2.83 22.89
N ILE A 224 -6.48 3.54 22.77
CA ILE A 224 -7.76 2.96 22.38
C ILE A 224 -8.32 3.68 21.16
N GLN A 225 -8.95 2.92 20.27
CA GLN A 225 -9.83 3.45 19.24
C GLN A 225 -11.27 3.29 19.75
N ILE A 226 -12.06 4.35 19.71
CA ILE A 226 -13.45 4.31 20.19
C ILE A 226 -14.37 4.54 18.99
N ALA A 227 -15.18 3.55 18.65
CA ALA A 227 -16.35 3.72 17.79
C ALA A 227 -17.48 4.32 18.64
N LEU A 228 -17.71 5.63 18.48
CA LEU A 228 -18.76 6.36 19.21
C LEU A 228 -20.02 6.43 18.34
N GLU A 229 -21.06 5.70 18.72
CA GLU A 229 -22.23 5.44 17.88
C GLU A 229 -23.45 6.21 18.39
N PRO A 230 -23.99 7.17 17.62
CA PRO A 230 -25.25 7.83 17.96
C PRO A 230 -26.44 6.94 17.58
N SER A 231 -26.67 5.88 18.36
CA SER A 231 -27.69 4.85 18.09
C SER A 231 -29.12 5.41 18.04
N ASN A 232 -29.40 6.59 18.61
CA ASN A 232 -30.70 7.25 18.49
C ASN A 232 -30.74 8.30 17.36
N GLY A 233 -29.71 8.31 16.50
CA GLY A 233 -29.58 9.22 15.36
C GLY A 233 -28.88 10.53 15.71
N LEU A 234 -28.53 11.32 14.68
CA LEU A 234 -27.68 12.51 14.82
C LEU A 234 -28.28 13.64 15.69
N ASP A 235 -29.59 13.63 15.97
CA ASP A 235 -30.24 14.65 16.81
C ASP A 235 -29.87 14.60 18.29
N GLU A 236 -29.43 13.44 18.78
CA GLU A 236 -28.99 13.31 20.17
C GLU A 236 -27.64 14.02 20.41
N VAL A 237 -26.87 14.24 19.34
CA VAL A 237 -25.52 14.79 19.42
C VAL A 237 -25.56 16.30 19.64
N LYS A 238 -25.27 16.71 20.88
CA LYS A 238 -25.34 18.09 21.34
C LYS A 238 -24.11 18.47 22.15
N ASP A 239 -23.77 19.76 22.12
CA ASP A 239 -22.77 20.33 23.01
C ASP A 239 -23.43 20.60 24.38
N ASP A 240 -23.54 19.54 25.18
CA ASP A 240 -24.22 19.55 26.47
C ASP A 240 -23.31 19.04 27.60
N SER A 241 -23.86 18.98 28.82
CA SER A 241 -23.12 18.50 29.98
C SER A 241 -22.65 17.05 29.85
N HIS A 242 -23.38 16.22 29.10
CA HIS A 242 -23.04 14.81 28.88
C HIS A 242 -21.79 14.70 28.01
N LEU A 243 -21.82 15.27 26.81
CA LEU A 243 -20.66 15.24 25.90
C LEU A 243 -19.42 15.91 26.53
N ARG A 244 -19.61 17.04 27.21
CA ARG A 244 -18.53 17.74 27.90
C ARG A 244 -17.93 16.92 29.03
N LYS A 245 -18.77 16.21 29.82
CA LYS A 245 -18.29 15.27 30.85
C LYS A 245 -17.53 14.11 30.20
N TRP A 246 -18.09 13.50 29.17
CA TRP A 246 -17.47 12.40 28.43
C TRP A 246 -16.07 12.80 27.92
N ALA A 247 -15.93 13.99 27.35
CA ALA A 247 -14.65 14.51 26.88
C ALA A 247 -13.65 14.74 28.02
N ARG A 248 -14.08 15.30 29.16
CA ARG A 248 -13.21 15.42 30.35
C ARG A 248 -12.79 14.07 30.91
N ASP A 249 -13.66 13.07 30.88
CA ASP A 249 -13.33 11.69 31.28
C ASP A 249 -12.27 11.12 30.33
N ALA A 250 -12.43 11.31 29.01
CA ALA A 250 -11.44 10.94 27.99
C ALA A 250 -10.08 11.63 28.19
N LYS A 251 -10.06 12.89 28.64
CA LYS A 251 -8.82 13.58 29.05
C LYS A 251 -8.19 12.97 30.28
N SER A 252 -9.01 12.69 31.30
CA SER A 252 -8.56 12.23 32.62
C SER A 252 -7.80 10.91 32.57
N VAL A 253 -8.10 10.06 31.57
CA VAL A 253 -7.39 8.79 31.44
C VAL A 253 -5.96 8.95 30.93
N GLY A 254 -5.60 10.04 30.27
CA GLY A 254 -4.19 10.33 29.95
C GLY A 254 -3.50 9.31 29.03
N ILE A 255 -4.28 8.61 28.18
CA ILE A 255 -3.77 7.74 27.11
C ILE A 255 -4.11 8.35 25.74
N PRO A 256 -3.44 7.92 24.66
CA PRO A 256 -3.85 8.25 23.30
C PRO A 256 -5.23 7.64 22.99
N ILE A 257 -6.11 8.45 22.41
CA ILE A 257 -7.45 8.02 21.99
C ILE A 257 -7.68 8.40 20.54
N PHE A 258 -8.09 7.44 19.72
CA PHE A 258 -8.61 7.66 18.37
C PHE A 258 -10.13 7.60 18.41
N LEU A 259 -10.81 8.75 18.30
CA LEU A 259 -12.27 8.81 18.34
C LEU A 259 -12.85 8.71 16.93
N ARG A 260 -13.41 7.55 16.63
CA ARG A 260 -14.12 7.24 15.39
C ARG A 260 -15.62 7.46 15.61
N PHE A 261 -16.05 8.72 15.47
CA PHE A 261 -17.46 9.11 15.65
C PHE A 261 -18.30 8.76 14.42
N ALA A 262 -19.43 8.07 14.63
CA ALA A 262 -20.44 7.78 13.61
C ALA A 262 -19.80 7.27 12.29
N SER A 263 -19.03 6.19 12.38
CA SER A 263 -18.39 5.56 11.21
C SER A 263 -19.40 4.96 10.24
N GLU A 264 -18.95 4.67 9.01
CA GLU A 264 -19.74 4.02 7.96
C GLU A 264 -20.99 4.79 7.54
N MET A 265 -21.00 6.10 7.78
CA MET A 265 -22.10 7.02 7.46
C MET A 265 -22.52 7.03 5.98
N ASN A 266 -21.66 6.54 5.08
CA ASN A 266 -21.95 6.38 3.66
C ASN A 266 -22.83 5.15 3.34
N GLY A 267 -22.97 4.20 4.26
CA GLY A 267 -23.82 3.02 4.11
C GLY A 267 -25.21 3.21 4.73
N ASN A 268 -26.24 2.61 4.15
CA ASN A 268 -27.63 2.75 4.60
C ASN A 268 -28.03 1.84 5.78
N TRP A 269 -27.10 1.05 6.30
CA TRP A 269 -27.30 0.15 7.45
C TRP A 269 -27.13 0.84 8.80
N VAL A 270 -26.64 2.08 8.84
CA VAL A 270 -26.55 2.89 10.07
C VAL A 270 -27.63 3.97 10.12
N VAL A 271 -28.13 4.26 11.32
CA VAL A 271 -29.21 5.26 11.52
C VAL A 271 -28.76 6.71 11.32
N TRP A 272 -27.45 6.94 11.18
CA TRP A 272 -26.85 8.26 10.93
C TRP A 272 -26.43 8.48 9.47
N HIS A 273 -26.97 7.68 8.53
CA HIS A 273 -26.75 7.85 7.10
C HIS A 273 -27.73 8.87 6.46
N GLY A 274 -27.41 9.34 5.26
CA GLY A 274 -28.31 10.05 4.34
C GLY A 274 -28.28 11.57 4.47
N ASP A 275 -28.24 12.10 5.69
CA ASP A 275 -28.18 13.54 5.96
C ASP A 275 -26.72 14.00 6.13
N THR A 276 -26.07 14.30 4.99
CA THR A 276 -24.65 14.68 4.92
C THR A 276 -24.36 16.00 5.63
N GLU A 277 -25.23 17.00 5.50
CA GLU A 277 -25.05 18.30 6.13
C GLU A 277 -25.09 18.20 7.65
N LYS A 278 -26.09 17.47 8.19
CA LYS A 278 -26.20 17.23 9.63
C LYS A 278 -25.06 16.37 10.14
N TYR A 279 -24.62 15.35 9.40
CA TYR A 279 -23.44 14.57 9.76
C TYR A 279 -22.21 15.47 9.93
N ILE A 280 -21.95 16.35 8.95
CA ILE A 280 -20.84 17.29 8.97
C ILE A 280 -20.97 18.24 10.18
N GLU A 281 -22.16 18.78 10.44
CA GLU A 281 -22.43 19.61 11.61
C GLU A 281 -22.05 18.90 12.92
N LYS A 282 -22.53 17.66 13.12
CA LYS A 282 -22.29 16.90 14.36
C LYS A 282 -20.84 16.46 14.50
N PHE A 283 -20.18 16.06 13.43
CA PHE A 283 -18.76 15.74 13.47
C PHE A 283 -17.93 16.97 13.89
N ARG A 284 -18.23 18.15 13.30
CA ARG A 284 -17.56 19.41 13.65
C ARG A 284 -17.79 19.79 15.12
N LEU A 285 -19.00 19.58 15.63
CA LEU A 285 -19.34 19.79 17.04
C LEU A 285 -18.50 18.90 17.96
N ILE A 286 -18.45 17.58 17.73
CA ILE A 286 -17.64 16.65 18.53
C ILE A 286 -16.16 17.05 18.47
N SER A 287 -15.63 17.30 17.27
CA SER A 287 -14.24 17.71 17.05
C SER A 287 -13.89 18.98 17.83
N LYS A 288 -14.79 19.97 17.87
CA LYS A 288 -14.62 21.20 18.66
C LYS A 288 -14.56 20.89 20.16
N VAL A 289 -15.52 20.12 20.68
CA VAL A 289 -15.54 19.75 22.11
C VAL A 289 -14.28 18.98 22.51
N MET A 290 -13.82 18.03 21.69
CA MET A 290 -12.59 17.28 21.98
C MET A 290 -11.35 18.18 21.96
N LYS A 291 -11.26 19.17 21.08
CA LYS A 291 -10.14 20.13 21.10
C LYS A 291 -10.12 20.98 22.37
N GLU A 292 -11.28 21.37 22.86
CA GLU A 292 -11.42 22.22 24.05
C GLU A 292 -11.17 21.41 25.34
N GLU A 293 -11.77 20.23 25.45
CA GLU A 293 -11.80 19.46 26.69
C GLU A 293 -10.78 18.30 26.74
N ALA A 294 -10.40 17.72 25.59
CA ALA A 294 -9.68 16.44 25.50
C ALA A 294 -8.59 16.44 24.40
N PRO A 295 -7.51 17.23 24.55
CA PRO A 295 -6.47 17.35 23.53
C PRO A 295 -5.71 16.04 23.24
N ASN A 296 -5.82 15.02 24.09
CA ASN A 296 -5.31 13.65 23.87
C ASN A 296 -6.21 12.79 22.96
N VAL A 297 -7.30 13.33 22.42
CA VAL A 297 -8.19 12.64 21.46
C VAL A 297 -7.85 13.09 20.04
N ALA A 298 -7.54 12.15 19.16
CA ALA A 298 -7.45 12.35 17.72
C ALA A 298 -8.80 12.00 17.05
N MET A 299 -9.32 12.91 16.23
CA MET A 299 -10.57 12.68 15.50
C MET A 299 -10.35 11.83 14.25
N VAL A 300 -11.09 10.73 14.13
CA VAL A 300 -11.05 9.81 12.98
C VAL A 300 -12.37 9.90 12.21
N TRP A 301 -12.31 10.33 10.95
CA TRP A 301 -13.45 10.27 10.02
C TRP A 301 -13.34 9.01 9.19
N SER A 302 -14.29 8.06 9.32
CA SER A 302 -14.14 6.70 8.79
C SER A 302 -15.38 6.23 8.03
N PRO A 303 -15.46 6.41 6.71
CA PRO A 303 -16.43 5.73 5.86
C PRO A 303 -16.19 4.21 5.78
N ASN A 304 -17.17 3.48 5.25
CA ASN A 304 -17.00 2.11 4.75
C ASN A 304 -16.50 2.12 3.30
N ASP A 305 -15.81 1.08 2.83
CA ASP A 305 -15.30 0.99 1.46
C ASP A 305 -16.39 0.91 0.38
N VAL A 306 -17.61 0.52 0.77
CA VAL A 306 -18.83 0.55 -0.03
C VAL A 306 -19.94 1.25 0.77
N PRO A 307 -20.76 2.14 0.17
CA PRO A 307 -20.65 2.73 -1.16
C PRO A 307 -19.36 3.54 -1.34
N ARG A 308 -18.68 3.36 -2.47
CA ARG A 308 -17.33 3.84 -2.77
C ARG A 308 -17.27 5.35 -3.02
N TYR A 309 -18.18 5.90 -3.81
CA TYR A 309 -18.03 7.28 -4.32
C TYR A 309 -18.81 8.34 -3.52
N SER A 310 -19.72 7.92 -2.62
CA SER A 310 -20.48 8.85 -1.78
C SER A 310 -19.69 9.33 -0.55
N MET A 311 -18.56 8.71 -0.22
CA MET A 311 -17.76 9.01 0.98
C MET A 311 -17.47 10.50 1.13
N SER A 312 -16.99 11.16 0.07
CA SER A 312 -16.55 12.56 0.10
C SER A 312 -17.65 13.55 0.50
N THR A 313 -18.91 13.20 0.29
CA THR A 313 -20.07 14.05 0.65
C THR A 313 -20.24 14.21 2.16
N TYR A 314 -19.67 13.31 2.96
CA TYR A 314 -19.69 13.36 4.44
C TYR A 314 -18.44 13.99 5.04
N TYR A 315 -17.47 14.42 4.24
CA TYR A 315 -16.18 14.87 4.75
C TYR A 315 -16.31 16.23 5.48
N PRO A 316 -15.99 16.32 6.78
CA PRO A 316 -16.26 17.52 7.58
C PRO A 316 -15.22 18.63 7.39
N GLY A 317 -14.11 18.34 6.70
CA GLY A 317 -13.02 19.28 6.43
C GLY A 317 -11.79 19.07 7.31
N ASP A 318 -10.61 19.41 6.77
CA ASP A 318 -9.30 19.08 7.35
C ASP A 318 -9.07 19.64 8.73
N SER A 319 -9.65 20.80 9.04
CA SER A 319 -9.49 21.41 10.35
C SER A 319 -10.15 20.58 11.45
N PHE A 320 -11.08 19.67 11.12
CA PHE A 320 -11.84 18.87 12.09
C PHE A 320 -11.38 17.41 12.19
N VAL A 321 -10.62 16.93 11.21
CA VAL A 321 -10.18 15.53 11.08
C VAL A 321 -8.68 15.44 11.32
N ASP A 322 -8.26 14.60 12.27
CA ASP A 322 -6.84 14.26 12.43
C ASP A 322 -6.46 13.10 11.51
N TRP A 323 -7.31 12.07 11.41
CA TRP A 323 -7.09 10.86 10.62
C TRP A 323 -8.26 10.53 9.70
N VAL A 324 -7.97 10.05 8.50
CA VAL A 324 -8.98 9.48 7.61
C VAL A 324 -8.96 7.97 7.78
N GLY A 325 -10.05 7.45 8.33
CA GLY A 325 -10.32 6.05 8.50
C GLY A 325 -10.95 5.42 7.25
N ILE A 326 -10.96 4.09 7.21
CA ILE A 326 -11.83 3.30 6.34
C ILE A 326 -12.13 1.97 7.01
N ASN A 327 -13.39 1.55 6.95
CA ASN A 327 -13.80 0.19 7.29
C ASN A 327 -13.85 -0.63 6.01
N MET A 328 -13.29 -1.83 6.03
CA MET A 328 -13.32 -2.77 4.90
C MET A 328 -13.13 -4.18 5.39
N TYR A 329 -13.81 -5.15 4.79
CA TYR A 329 -13.67 -6.55 5.16
C TYR A 329 -13.35 -7.37 3.92
N THR A 330 -12.59 -8.46 4.12
CA THR A 330 -12.32 -9.43 3.06
C THR A 330 -12.93 -10.76 3.46
N MET A 331 -13.84 -11.26 2.63
CA MET A 331 -14.49 -12.56 2.81
C MET A 331 -14.61 -13.29 1.48
N PRO A 332 -14.70 -14.63 1.48
CA PRO A 332 -14.91 -15.39 0.25
C PRO A 332 -16.34 -15.23 -0.29
N TYR A 333 -17.31 -15.03 0.60
CA TYR A 333 -18.73 -14.96 0.29
C TYR A 333 -19.42 -13.86 1.12
N ARG A 334 -20.25 -13.05 0.47
CA ARG A 334 -21.04 -12.02 1.15
C ARG A 334 -21.98 -12.68 2.16
N ASP A 335 -22.00 -12.19 3.39
CA ASP A 335 -22.78 -12.74 4.51
C ASP A 335 -22.53 -14.25 4.78
N GLY A 336 -21.38 -14.77 4.32
CA GLY A 336 -21.06 -16.18 4.36
C GLY A 336 -21.92 -17.05 3.43
N GLN A 337 -22.60 -16.48 2.41
CA GLN A 337 -23.51 -17.21 1.54
C GLN A 337 -22.81 -17.66 0.25
N PRO A 338 -22.56 -18.97 0.01
CA PRO A 338 -21.84 -19.42 -1.19
C PRO A 338 -22.50 -19.07 -2.53
N ALA A 339 -23.81 -18.78 -2.52
CA ALA A 339 -24.54 -18.30 -3.69
C ALA A 339 -24.28 -16.81 -4.02
N LEU A 340 -23.66 -16.08 -3.11
CA LEU A 340 -23.29 -14.67 -3.23
C LEU A 340 -21.75 -14.56 -3.11
N PRO A 341 -21.00 -14.88 -4.18
CA PRO A 341 -19.55 -14.64 -4.18
C PRO A 341 -19.29 -13.17 -3.88
N GLU A 342 -18.36 -12.92 -2.96
CA GLU A 342 -17.91 -11.55 -2.70
C GLU A 342 -17.13 -11.04 -3.91
N TYR A 343 -17.47 -9.85 -4.40
CA TYR A 343 -16.65 -9.14 -5.36
C TYR A 343 -15.62 -8.30 -4.59
N GLY A 344 -14.33 -8.33 -4.97
CA GLY A 344 -13.28 -7.63 -4.22
C GLY A 344 -12.72 -8.43 -3.03
N THR A 345 -12.51 -9.72 -3.23
CA THR A 345 -11.74 -10.68 -2.42
C THR A 345 -10.28 -10.29 -2.16
N SER A 346 -9.79 -9.17 -2.71
CA SER A 346 -8.52 -8.53 -2.35
C SER A 346 -8.77 -7.27 -1.51
N PRO A 347 -8.07 -7.06 -0.37
CA PRO A 347 -8.19 -5.84 0.42
C PRO A 347 -7.51 -4.62 -0.22
N VAL A 348 -6.67 -4.81 -1.24
CA VAL A 348 -5.74 -3.77 -1.71
C VAL A 348 -6.49 -2.63 -2.42
N GLU A 349 -7.34 -2.94 -3.39
CA GLU A 349 -8.06 -1.95 -4.24
C GLU A 349 -9.18 -1.22 -3.50
N ARG A 350 -9.65 -1.80 -2.40
CA ARG A 350 -10.64 -1.18 -1.50
C ARG A 350 -10.11 0.13 -0.90
N LEU A 351 -8.78 0.32 -0.86
CA LEU A 351 -8.16 1.57 -0.41
C LEU A 351 -8.03 2.65 -1.49
N ASP A 352 -8.12 2.32 -2.77
CA ASP A 352 -7.69 3.22 -3.85
C ASP A 352 -8.37 4.59 -3.78
N GLU A 353 -9.68 4.61 -3.55
CA GLU A 353 -10.45 5.85 -3.54
C GLU A 353 -10.12 6.75 -2.35
N VAL A 354 -10.15 6.20 -1.14
CA VAL A 354 -9.80 6.95 0.09
C VAL A 354 -8.36 7.40 0.05
N TYR A 355 -7.44 6.56 -0.41
CA TYR A 355 -6.03 6.92 -0.50
C TYR A 355 -5.84 8.08 -1.48
N ARG A 356 -6.40 7.98 -2.69
CA ARG A 356 -6.33 9.02 -3.72
C ARG A 356 -6.87 10.38 -3.24
N LEU A 357 -7.97 10.38 -2.50
CA LEU A 357 -8.62 11.61 -2.04
C LEU A 357 -7.92 12.28 -0.85
N TYR A 358 -7.26 11.51 0.03
CA TYR A 358 -6.88 12.01 1.36
C TYR A 358 -5.41 11.81 1.74
N ALA A 359 -4.69 10.83 1.17
CA ALA A 359 -3.36 10.44 1.64
C ALA A 359 -2.30 11.56 1.56
N ASP A 360 -2.46 12.48 0.61
CA ASP A 360 -1.61 13.68 0.47
C ASP A 360 -1.66 14.61 1.69
N ARG A 361 -2.73 14.52 2.49
CA ARG A 361 -3.14 15.55 3.47
C ARG A 361 -3.33 14.99 4.86
N LYS A 362 -3.72 13.71 4.97
CA LYS A 362 -4.07 13.03 6.22
C LYS A 362 -3.44 11.64 6.26
N PRO A 363 -3.02 11.14 7.44
CA PRO A 363 -2.70 9.74 7.59
C PRO A 363 -3.96 8.90 7.40
N ILE A 364 -3.79 7.73 6.77
CA ILE A 364 -4.86 6.77 6.53
C ILE A 364 -4.82 5.70 7.63
N MET A 365 -5.98 5.36 8.17
CA MET A 365 -6.17 4.27 9.13
C MET A 365 -7.17 3.27 8.55
N ILE A 366 -6.77 2.01 8.38
CA ILE A 366 -7.76 0.94 8.23
C ILE A 366 -8.37 0.74 9.61
N SER A 367 -9.50 1.41 9.85
CA SER A 367 -10.07 1.60 11.19
C SER A 367 -10.77 0.34 11.68
N GLU A 368 -11.14 -0.54 10.77
CA GLU A 368 -11.71 -1.84 11.09
C GLU A 368 -11.58 -2.73 9.86
N THR A 369 -10.99 -3.92 10.03
CA THR A 369 -10.87 -4.89 8.94
C THR A 369 -10.74 -6.31 9.46
N GLY A 370 -11.17 -7.29 8.67
CA GLY A 370 -10.95 -8.71 8.97
C GLY A 370 -10.82 -9.51 7.68
N VAL A 371 -10.10 -10.64 7.76
CA VAL A 371 -10.01 -11.62 6.67
C VAL A 371 -10.64 -12.91 7.15
N ALA A 372 -11.78 -13.29 6.57
CA ALA A 372 -12.52 -14.46 6.99
C ALA A 372 -11.79 -15.75 6.57
N HIS A 373 -11.40 -16.57 7.54
CA HIS A 373 -10.74 -17.87 7.26
C HIS A 373 -11.72 -19.03 7.25
N LYS A 374 -12.97 -18.79 7.62
CA LYS A 374 -14.07 -19.76 7.59
C LYS A 374 -15.41 -19.03 7.46
N THR A 375 -16.38 -19.67 6.83
CA THR A 375 -17.78 -19.23 6.93
C THR A 375 -18.57 -20.17 7.83
N ASN A 376 -19.32 -19.60 8.78
CA ASN A 376 -20.15 -20.33 9.73
C ASN A 376 -21.44 -20.85 9.11
N ARG A 377 -21.85 -20.32 7.95
CA ARG A 377 -23.07 -20.78 7.25
C ARG A 377 -22.87 -22.13 6.57
N ASP A 378 -21.76 -22.33 5.88
CA ASP A 378 -21.45 -23.62 5.23
C ASP A 378 -20.44 -24.48 6.01
N GLY A 379 -19.82 -23.91 7.04
CA GLY A 379 -18.85 -24.56 7.91
C GLY A 379 -17.49 -24.80 7.27
N LYS A 380 -17.23 -24.28 6.05
CA LYS A 380 -16.01 -24.55 5.30
C LYS A 380 -14.87 -23.60 5.66
N SER A 381 -13.67 -24.16 5.71
CA SER A 381 -12.42 -23.41 5.81
C SER A 381 -12.03 -22.82 4.46
N HIS A 382 -11.44 -21.64 4.53
CA HIS A 382 -10.86 -20.88 3.42
C HIS A 382 -9.44 -20.42 3.80
N THR A 383 -8.72 -21.22 4.59
CA THR A 383 -7.47 -20.83 5.23
C THR A 383 -6.39 -20.39 4.23
N ASP A 384 -6.15 -21.14 3.15
CA ASP A 384 -5.13 -20.77 2.17
C ASP A 384 -5.45 -19.43 1.49
N TRP A 385 -6.72 -19.20 1.19
CA TRP A 385 -7.22 -17.93 0.64
C TRP A 385 -7.09 -16.78 1.65
N ALA A 386 -7.34 -17.06 2.92
CA ALA A 386 -7.28 -16.07 3.98
C ALA A 386 -5.82 -15.70 4.31
N VAL A 387 -4.89 -16.66 4.28
CA VAL A 387 -3.45 -16.40 4.45
C VAL A 387 -2.93 -15.51 3.31
N GLU A 388 -3.34 -15.77 2.08
CA GLU A 388 -3.00 -14.92 0.92
C GLU A 388 -3.50 -13.49 1.10
N ASN A 389 -4.73 -13.31 1.58
CA ASN A 389 -5.28 -11.97 1.82
C ASN A 389 -4.73 -11.29 3.08
N LEU A 390 -4.27 -12.06 4.06
CA LEU A 390 -3.54 -11.53 5.20
C LEU A 390 -2.16 -11.00 4.77
N ASP A 391 -1.47 -11.70 3.86
CA ASP A 391 -0.25 -11.20 3.22
C ASP A 391 -0.53 -9.94 2.41
N ARG A 392 -1.61 -9.88 1.62
CA ARG A 392 -1.99 -8.63 0.94
C ARG A 392 -2.26 -7.48 1.90
N LEU A 393 -2.97 -7.74 3.00
CA LEU A 393 -3.34 -6.73 3.99
C LEU A 393 -2.12 -6.15 4.73
N TYR A 394 -1.18 -6.98 5.13
CA TYR A 394 -0.05 -6.56 5.94
C TYR A 394 1.25 -6.46 5.14
N GLU A 395 1.56 -7.40 4.26
CA GLU A 395 2.71 -7.27 3.38
C GLU A 395 2.47 -6.27 2.25
N VAL A 396 1.43 -6.36 1.42
CA VAL A 396 1.35 -5.51 0.20
C VAL A 396 0.91 -4.07 0.51
N ILE A 397 -0.19 -3.88 1.24
CA ILE A 397 -0.80 -2.56 1.46
C ILE A 397 0.20 -1.53 1.99
N PRO A 398 1.03 -1.79 3.01
CA PRO A 398 1.95 -0.78 3.52
C PRO A 398 3.04 -0.35 2.54
N LYS A 399 3.31 -1.14 1.48
CA LYS A 399 4.28 -0.82 0.43
C LYS A 399 3.65 -0.08 -0.73
N LYS A 400 2.42 -0.44 -1.10
CA LYS A 400 1.63 0.29 -2.13
C LYS A 400 1.11 1.63 -1.60
N TYR A 401 0.77 1.68 -0.31
CA TYR A 401 0.09 2.80 0.35
C TYR A 401 0.84 3.24 1.63
N PRO A 402 2.05 3.84 1.52
CA PRO A 402 2.89 4.22 2.67
C PRO A 402 2.27 5.26 3.63
N ARG A 403 1.18 5.92 3.22
CA ARG A 403 0.37 6.81 4.09
C ARG A 403 -0.67 6.06 4.93
N VAL A 404 -0.79 4.74 4.79
CA VAL A 404 -1.51 3.89 5.76
C VAL A 404 -0.62 3.76 6.99
N LYS A 405 -1.08 4.32 8.11
CA LYS A 405 -0.31 4.44 9.36
C LYS A 405 -0.91 3.65 10.52
N ALA A 406 -2.05 3.01 10.32
CA ALA A 406 -2.65 2.10 11.30
C ALA A 406 -3.57 1.08 10.62
N ILE A 407 -3.59 -0.14 11.14
CA ILE A 407 -4.55 -1.20 10.77
C ILE A 407 -5.14 -1.78 12.05
N THR A 408 -6.45 -1.69 12.21
CA THR A 408 -7.19 -2.25 13.34
C THR A 408 -7.95 -3.50 12.92
N TYR A 409 -7.44 -4.67 13.32
CA TYR A 409 -8.01 -5.97 12.94
C TYR A 409 -9.19 -6.36 13.84
N PHE A 410 -10.32 -6.72 13.24
CA PHE A 410 -11.55 -7.15 13.89
C PHE A 410 -11.48 -8.65 14.23
N ASN A 411 -10.77 -8.97 15.32
CA ASN A 411 -10.45 -10.35 15.69
C ASN A 411 -11.62 -11.00 16.48
N GLN A 412 -12.64 -11.44 15.74
CA GLN A 412 -13.85 -12.05 16.27
C GLN A 412 -14.41 -13.14 15.35
N ASN A 413 -15.00 -14.17 15.96
CA ASN A 413 -15.86 -15.15 15.28
C ASN A 413 -17.32 -14.66 15.29
N MET A 414 -17.90 -14.40 14.11
CA MET A 414 -19.27 -13.91 13.99
C MET A 414 -20.26 -15.05 13.75
N THR A 415 -21.05 -15.38 14.77
CA THR A 415 -21.98 -16.53 14.77
C THR A 415 -23.46 -16.14 14.78
N THR A 416 -23.80 -14.89 15.08
CA THR A 416 -25.19 -14.44 15.32
C THR A 416 -25.59 -13.19 14.54
N ARG A 417 -24.66 -12.56 13.80
CA ARG A 417 -24.94 -11.42 12.92
C ARG A 417 -25.17 -11.89 11.48
N GLU A 418 -25.69 -11.00 10.64
CA GLU A 418 -25.93 -11.26 9.20
C GLU A 418 -24.66 -11.75 8.47
N SER A 419 -23.48 -11.26 8.89
CA SER A 419 -22.18 -11.81 8.49
C SER A 419 -21.81 -13.01 9.36
N LEU A 420 -22.04 -14.22 8.83
CA LEU A 420 -21.69 -15.50 9.44
C LEU A 420 -20.24 -15.90 9.10
N ASN A 421 -19.28 -15.02 9.37
CA ASN A 421 -17.87 -15.18 9.02
C ASN A 421 -16.96 -15.27 10.25
N ASP A 422 -15.90 -16.06 10.15
CA ASP A 422 -14.92 -16.22 11.22
C ASP A 422 -13.64 -15.43 10.91
N TYR A 423 -13.41 -14.36 11.67
CA TYR A 423 -12.21 -13.52 11.60
C TYR A 423 -11.25 -13.79 12.77
N LEU A 424 -11.56 -14.72 13.67
CA LEU A 424 -10.76 -14.96 14.87
C LEU A 424 -9.43 -15.63 14.50
N LEU A 425 -8.32 -14.88 14.53
CA LEU A 425 -7.01 -15.33 14.04
C LEU A 425 -6.53 -16.64 14.68
N ARG A 426 -6.95 -16.91 15.92
CA ARG A 426 -6.50 -18.10 16.65
C ARG A 426 -7.32 -19.37 16.41
N ASP A 427 -8.50 -19.24 15.82
CA ASP A 427 -9.35 -20.39 15.53
C ASP A 427 -8.74 -21.23 14.40
N ASP A 428 -7.77 -20.66 13.66
CA ASP A 428 -6.95 -21.35 12.68
C ASP A 428 -5.43 -21.17 12.97
N PRO A 429 -4.65 -22.26 13.13
CA PRO A 429 -3.24 -22.19 13.48
C PRO A 429 -2.34 -21.65 12.37
N LEU A 430 -2.72 -21.81 11.09
CA LEU A 430 -1.96 -21.27 9.96
C LEU A 430 -2.16 -19.76 9.85
N MET A 431 -3.40 -19.27 10.05
CA MET A 431 -3.68 -17.84 10.15
C MET A 431 -2.90 -17.20 11.30
N LEU A 432 -2.92 -17.80 12.49
CA LEU A 432 -2.16 -17.28 13.63
C LEU A 432 -0.65 -17.26 13.36
N ALA A 433 -0.10 -18.33 12.77
CA ALA A 433 1.32 -18.41 12.44
C ALA A 433 1.73 -17.35 11.39
N ALA A 434 0.93 -17.20 10.33
CA ALA A 434 1.13 -16.18 9.30
C ALA A 434 1.10 -14.78 9.90
N TYR A 435 0.08 -14.48 10.71
CA TYR A 435 -0.04 -13.18 11.39
C TYR A 435 1.18 -12.86 12.25
N LYS A 436 1.58 -13.80 13.13
CA LYS A 436 2.76 -13.66 14.02
C LYS A 436 4.03 -13.38 13.23
N SER A 437 4.24 -14.12 12.14
CA SER A 437 5.39 -13.96 11.27
C SER A 437 5.44 -12.56 10.67
N ILE A 438 4.34 -12.11 10.05
CA ILE A 438 4.28 -10.82 9.37
C ILE A 438 4.50 -9.66 10.36
N ILE A 439 3.77 -9.64 11.48
CA ILE A 439 3.83 -8.48 12.40
C ILE A 439 5.13 -8.39 13.20
N SER A 440 5.98 -9.42 13.17
CA SER A 440 7.28 -9.43 13.87
C SER A 440 8.23 -8.34 13.35
N ASN A 441 8.04 -7.88 12.11
CA ASN A 441 8.82 -6.82 11.50
C ASN A 441 8.73 -5.49 12.30
N SER A 442 9.85 -4.79 12.48
CA SER A 442 9.93 -3.52 13.22
C SER A 442 9.14 -2.38 12.56
N TYR A 443 8.79 -2.51 11.28
CA TYR A 443 7.87 -1.60 10.58
C TYR A 443 6.52 -1.47 11.29
N TYR A 444 6.06 -2.55 11.93
CA TYR A 444 4.84 -2.55 12.73
C TYR A 444 5.12 -2.03 14.13
N LEU A 445 4.56 -0.87 14.43
CA LEU A 445 4.74 -0.15 15.69
C LEU A 445 3.73 -0.66 16.72
N ASP A 446 4.22 -0.94 17.92
CA ASP A 446 3.42 -1.47 19.04
C ASP A 446 3.13 -0.43 20.13
N LYS A 447 3.53 0.82 19.90
CA LYS A 447 3.31 1.99 20.77
C LYS A 447 2.98 3.22 19.96
N ILE A 448 2.06 4.04 20.46
CA ILE A 448 1.63 5.29 19.84
C ILE A 448 2.51 6.43 20.34
N GLU A 449 3.28 7.02 19.44
CA GLU A 449 4.09 8.21 19.70
C GLU A 449 4.12 9.08 18.42
N THR A 450 3.83 10.38 18.55
CA THR A 450 3.91 11.28 17.39
C THR A 450 5.35 11.35 16.88
N GLY A 451 5.53 11.14 15.58
CA GLY A 451 6.87 11.06 14.98
C GLY A 451 7.59 9.73 15.25
N ALA A 452 6.90 8.70 15.73
CA ALA A 452 7.46 7.36 15.83
C ALA A 452 7.99 6.88 14.47
N LYS A 453 9.04 6.08 14.52
CA LYS A 453 9.65 5.43 13.36
C LYS A 453 10.25 4.08 13.76
N PRO A 454 10.31 3.11 12.84
CA PRO A 454 11.01 1.85 13.08
C PRO A 454 12.50 2.09 13.34
N ASP A 455 13.12 1.19 14.12
CA ASP A 455 14.57 1.20 14.36
C ASP A 455 15.37 1.17 13.05
N VAL A 456 14.86 0.42 12.07
CA VAL A 456 15.42 0.31 10.72
C VAL A 456 14.42 0.88 9.74
N GLN A 457 14.73 2.06 9.21
CA GLN A 457 13.87 2.74 8.24
C GLN A 457 14.08 2.17 6.84
N ILE A 458 13.17 1.30 6.42
CA ILE A 458 13.11 0.75 5.07
C ILE A 458 11.80 1.21 4.44
N GLY A 459 11.90 1.91 3.31
CA GLY A 459 10.78 2.21 2.42
C GLY A 459 10.70 1.20 1.29
N TYR A 460 9.67 1.33 0.47
CA TYR A 460 9.50 0.51 -0.72
C TYR A 460 9.09 1.37 -1.89
N MET A 461 9.76 1.15 -3.02
CA MET A 461 9.50 1.84 -4.27
C MET A 461 8.97 0.86 -5.31
N LYS A 462 7.96 1.28 -6.07
CA LYS A 462 7.49 0.52 -7.24
C LYS A 462 8.60 0.52 -8.30
N ALA A 463 9.03 -0.67 -8.71
CA ALA A 463 10.03 -0.88 -9.74
C ALA A 463 9.39 -0.72 -11.12
N GLU A 464 9.72 0.40 -11.77
CA GLU A 464 9.29 0.72 -13.13
C GLU A 464 10.35 0.34 -14.17
N ASN A 465 11.65 0.55 -13.88
CA ASN A 465 12.76 0.18 -14.77
C ASN A 465 13.96 -0.36 -13.97
N ASP A 466 14.94 0.51 -13.69
CA ASP A 466 16.23 0.16 -13.09
C ASP A 466 16.23 0.49 -11.60
N VAL A 467 16.55 -0.50 -10.77
CA VAL A 467 16.63 -0.34 -9.32
C VAL A 467 18.07 -0.54 -8.87
N ARG A 468 18.59 0.45 -8.12
CA ARG A 468 19.86 0.35 -7.43
C ARG A 468 19.64 0.12 -5.94
N PHE A 469 20.44 -0.75 -5.35
CA PHE A 469 20.38 -1.03 -3.92
C PHE A 469 21.77 -1.28 -3.34
N ARG A 470 21.89 -1.23 -2.02
CA ARG A 470 23.12 -1.52 -1.27
C ARG A 470 22.91 -2.71 -0.37
N LYS A 471 23.96 -3.50 -0.14
CA LYS A 471 24.02 -4.64 0.80
C LYS A 471 23.03 -5.78 0.53
N GLN A 472 21.74 -5.50 0.67
CA GLN A 472 20.65 -6.44 0.48
C GLN A 472 19.43 -5.71 -0.07
N VAL A 473 18.59 -6.42 -0.82
CA VAL A 473 17.32 -5.91 -1.30
C VAL A 473 16.22 -6.93 -1.06
N ARG A 474 15.08 -6.46 -0.54
CA ARG A 474 13.84 -7.22 -0.45
C ARG A 474 12.90 -6.78 -1.57
N ILE A 475 12.40 -7.76 -2.31
CA ILE A 475 11.49 -7.63 -3.45
C ILE A 475 10.15 -8.22 -3.03
N VAL A 476 9.08 -7.46 -3.18
CA VAL A 476 7.72 -7.83 -2.81
C VAL A 476 6.83 -7.67 -4.05
N PRO A 477 6.42 -8.76 -4.71
CA PRO A 477 5.50 -8.66 -5.84
C PRO A 477 4.08 -8.44 -5.31
N TYR A 478 3.33 -7.55 -5.97
CA TYR A 478 1.88 -7.52 -5.87
C TYR A 478 1.30 -8.21 -7.10
N ILE A 479 0.67 -9.36 -6.87
CA ILE A 479 0.21 -10.27 -7.92
C ILE A 479 -1.30 -10.34 -7.90
N ARG A 480 -1.88 -10.16 -9.08
CA ARG A 480 -3.29 -10.35 -9.35
C ARG A 480 -3.45 -11.15 -10.63
N ILE A 481 -4.23 -12.22 -10.54
CA ILE A 481 -4.64 -13.02 -11.68
C ILE A 481 -6.15 -13.28 -11.52
N PRO A 482 -6.89 -13.57 -12.60
CA PRO A 482 -8.33 -13.84 -12.53
C PRO A 482 -8.69 -15.01 -11.62
N GLU A 483 -7.75 -15.93 -11.42
CA GLU A 483 -7.87 -17.02 -10.47
C GLU A 483 -7.53 -16.54 -9.06
N VAL A 484 -8.31 -16.99 -8.10
CA VAL A 484 -8.13 -16.63 -6.69
C VAL A 484 -6.77 -17.12 -6.16
N PHE A 485 -6.30 -18.28 -6.62
CA PHE A 485 -5.07 -18.92 -6.15
C PHE A 485 -3.95 -18.81 -7.17
N ILE A 486 -2.80 -18.34 -6.72
CA ILE A 486 -1.56 -18.34 -7.50
C ILE A 486 -0.96 -19.74 -7.41
N GLY A 487 -0.64 -20.37 -8.54
CA GLY A 487 -0.04 -21.71 -8.55
C GLY A 487 1.44 -21.69 -8.18
N LYS A 488 2.20 -20.78 -8.79
CA LYS A 488 3.64 -20.64 -8.55
C LYS A 488 4.13 -19.24 -8.90
N VAL A 489 5.06 -18.72 -8.11
CA VAL A 489 5.89 -17.56 -8.45
C VAL A 489 7.34 -18.03 -8.54
N GLU A 490 7.95 -17.80 -9.69
CA GLU A 490 9.32 -18.21 -9.98
C GLU A 490 10.19 -16.99 -10.28
N TYR A 491 11.35 -16.94 -9.63
CA TYR A 491 12.32 -15.88 -9.77
C TYR A 491 13.52 -16.38 -10.56
N MET A 492 13.82 -15.67 -11.65
CA MET A 492 14.95 -15.95 -12.53
C MET A 492 15.91 -14.75 -12.48
N LEU A 493 17.17 -14.98 -12.15
CA LEU A 493 18.22 -13.96 -12.20
C LEU A 493 19.15 -14.27 -13.37
N ASN A 494 19.23 -13.35 -14.33
CA ASN A 494 20.04 -13.50 -15.54
C ASN A 494 19.77 -14.82 -16.30
N GLY A 495 18.50 -15.24 -16.35
CA GLY A 495 18.07 -16.47 -17.02
C GLY A 495 18.22 -17.75 -16.20
N SER A 496 18.71 -17.69 -14.95
CA SER A 496 18.81 -18.85 -14.05
C SER A 496 17.78 -18.78 -12.92
N ALA A 497 17.08 -19.88 -12.64
CA ALA A 497 16.13 -19.95 -11.53
C ALA A 497 16.85 -19.84 -10.19
N ILE A 498 16.43 -18.91 -9.34
CA ILE A 498 17.03 -18.67 -8.01
C ILE A 498 16.06 -18.93 -6.86
N LYS A 499 14.74 -18.84 -7.09
CA LYS A 499 13.71 -19.13 -6.08
C LYS A 499 12.40 -19.50 -6.75
N SER A 500 11.65 -20.41 -6.14
CA SER A 500 10.29 -20.80 -6.54
C SER A 500 9.43 -20.93 -5.30
N GLN A 501 8.22 -20.40 -5.34
CA GLN A 501 7.28 -20.40 -4.21
C GLN A 501 5.87 -20.72 -4.72
N THR A 502 5.13 -21.52 -3.97
CA THR A 502 3.75 -21.91 -4.27
C THR A 502 2.74 -21.30 -3.32
N HIS A 503 3.20 -20.64 -2.25
CA HIS A 503 2.36 -20.00 -1.23
C HIS A 503 2.98 -18.68 -0.78
N ALA A 504 2.15 -17.73 -0.33
CA ALA A 504 2.61 -16.51 0.32
C ALA A 504 3.42 -16.79 1.62
N PRO A 505 4.34 -15.89 2.01
CA PRO A 505 4.70 -14.64 1.33
C PRO A 505 5.53 -14.88 0.07
N TYR A 506 5.21 -14.17 -1.02
CA TYR A 506 5.96 -14.32 -2.27
C TYR A 506 7.25 -13.51 -2.32
N SER A 507 7.64 -12.80 -1.27
CA SER A 507 8.83 -11.95 -1.26
C SER A 507 10.15 -12.70 -1.52
N LEU A 508 11.13 -11.99 -2.08
CA LEU A 508 12.48 -12.47 -2.36
C LEU A 508 13.50 -11.53 -1.70
N GLU A 509 14.52 -12.08 -1.07
CA GLU A 509 15.68 -11.31 -0.60
C GLU A 509 16.90 -11.68 -1.44
N LEU A 510 17.67 -10.69 -1.85
CA LEU A 510 18.91 -10.84 -2.60
C LEU A 510 20.02 -10.05 -1.92
N ASN A 511 21.22 -10.63 -1.84
CA ASN A 511 22.40 -9.88 -1.42
C ASN A 511 23.05 -9.19 -2.62
N ALA A 512 23.72 -8.07 -2.37
CA ALA A 512 24.41 -7.30 -3.38
C ALA A 512 25.46 -8.15 -4.14
N GLY A 513 26.14 -9.07 -3.46
CA GLY A 513 27.12 -9.98 -4.04
C GLY A 513 26.56 -10.95 -5.08
N ASP A 514 25.27 -11.29 -4.96
CA ASP A 514 24.58 -12.21 -5.85
C ASP A 514 24.06 -11.51 -7.12
N VAL A 515 24.09 -10.16 -7.15
CA VAL A 515 23.49 -9.33 -8.19
C VAL A 515 24.56 -8.50 -8.90
N PRO A 516 25.14 -9.00 -10.00
CA PRO A 516 25.99 -8.23 -10.89
C PRO A 516 25.31 -6.93 -11.40
N GLU A 517 26.11 -5.95 -11.81
CA GLU A 517 25.62 -4.69 -12.41
C GLU A 517 24.73 -4.99 -13.63
N GLY A 518 23.55 -4.37 -13.70
CA GLY A 518 22.62 -4.54 -14.83
C GLY A 518 21.90 -5.89 -14.87
N SER A 519 21.92 -6.67 -13.78
CA SER A 519 21.25 -7.97 -13.72
C SER A 519 19.75 -7.86 -14.02
N LYS A 520 19.21 -8.85 -14.73
CA LYS A 520 17.79 -8.94 -15.04
C LYS A 520 17.12 -9.92 -14.07
N LEU A 521 16.26 -9.38 -13.21
CA LEU A 521 15.36 -10.21 -12.40
C LEU A 521 14.04 -10.34 -13.15
N GLN A 522 13.73 -11.57 -13.54
CA GLN A 522 12.45 -11.93 -14.14
C GLN A 522 11.60 -12.65 -13.08
N VAL A 523 10.36 -12.18 -12.91
CA VAL A 523 9.35 -12.75 -12.02
C VAL A 523 8.27 -13.37 -12.89
N ASN A 524 8.14 -14.69 -12.85
CA ASN A 524 7.14 -15.44 -13.60
C ASN A 524 6.01 -15.87 -12.67
N VAL A 525 4.77 -15.68 -13.09
CA VAL A 525 3.57 -16.07 -12.36
C VAL A 525 2.84 -17.15 -13.13
N TYR A 526 2.52 -18.23 -12.44
CA TYR A 526 1.81 -19.39 -12.97
C TYR A 526 0.47 -19.56 -12.25
N ASP A 527 -0.54 -19.96 -12.99
CA ASP A 527 -1.82 -20.41 -12.45
C ASP A 527 -1.72 -21.81 -11.81
N GLN A 528 -2.81 -22.28 -11.21
CA GLN A 528 -2.85 -23.60 -10.54
C GLN A 528 -2.71 -24.77 -11.54
N ALA A 529 -2.98 -24.55 -12.83
CA ALA A 529 -2.74 -25.53 -13.88
C ALA A 529 -1.28 -25.58 -14.36
N GLY A 530 -0.42 -24.70 -13.84
CA GLY A 530 1.00 -24.59 -14.19
C GLY A 530 1.25 -23.83 -15.49
N LYS A 531 0.25 -23.13 -16.04
CA LYS A 531 0.44 -22.24 -17.19
C LYS A 531 0.97 -20.90 -16.71
N GLN A 532 2.00 -20.39 -17.38
CA GLN A 532 2.50 -19.04 -17.13
C GLN A 532 1.45 -18.02 -17.60
N VAL A 533 0.97 -17.20 -16.68
CA VAL A 533 -0.09 -16.20 -16.93
C VAL A 533 0.42 -14.77 -16.91
N ASN A 534 1.55 -14.51 -16.25
CA ASN A 534 2.16 -13.18 -16.23
C ASN A 534 3.69 -13.27 -16.06
N THR A 535 4.41 -12.26 -16.54
CA THR A 535 5.85 -12.11 -16.32
C THR A 535 6.24 -10.63 -16.28
N LYS A 536 7.18 -10.28 -15.41
CA LYS A 536 7.77 -8.94 -15.36
C LYS A 536 9.27 -9.04 -15.17
N ILE A 537 10.00 -8.22 -15.91
CA ILE A 537 11.45 -8.12 -15.83
C ILE A 537 11.80 -6.74 -15.29
N ILE A 538 12.65 -6.69 -14.26
CA ILE A 538 13.25 -5.46 -13.75
C ILE A 538 14.78 -5.57 -13.83
N THR A 539 15.46 -4.44 -14.01
CA THR A 539 16.92 -4.41 -13.91
C THR A 539 17.32 -4.10 -12.48
N LEU A 540 18.23 -4.89 -11.92
CA LEU A 540 18.83 -4.66 -10.62
C LEU A 540 20.32 -4.36 -10.77
N SER A 541 20.80 -3.36 -10.04
CA SER A 541 22.22 -3.10 -9.88
C SER A 541 22.54 -2.92 -8.40
N SER A 542 23.68 -3.43 -7.96
CA SER A 542 24.10 -3.36 -6.58
C SER A 542 25.28 -2.39 -6.42
N ASP A 543 25.09 -1.39 -5.56
CA ASP A 543 26.10 -0.41 -5.22
C ASP A 543 27.04 -0.97 -4.15
N VAL A 544 28.32 -0.59 -4.27
CA VAL A 544 29.30 -0.86 -3.23
C VAL A 544 28.98 0.00 -2.01
N SER A 545 29.15 -0.55 -0.81
CA SER A 545 29.01 0.17 0.45
C SER A 545 30.35 0.28 1.17
N VAL A 546 30.50 1.26 2.05
CA VAL A 546 31.65 1.39 2.95
C VAL A 546 31.16 1.43 4.38
N ASP A 547 31.79 0.67 5.25
CA ASP A 547 31.53 0.60 6.68
C ASP A 547 32.81 0.93 7.44
N ILE A 548 32.73 1.78 8.46
CA ILE A 548 33.86 2.21 9.29
C ILE A 548 33.51 1.93 10.75
N ASP A 549 34.19 0.96 11.36
CA ASP A 549 33.92 0.47 12.72
C ASP A 549 32.44 0.14 12.98
N GLY A 550 31.76 -0.48 12.02
CA GLY A 550 30.33 -0.82 12.11
C GLY A 550 29.39 0.33 11.75
N ASN A 551 29.90 1.49 11.35
CA ASN A 551 29.10 2.63 10.89
C ASN A 551 29.17 2.75 9.38
N GLU A 552 28.03 2.62 8.71
CA GLU A 552 27.96 2.81 7.26
C GLU A 552 28.22 4.27 6.86
N LEU A 553 29.14 4.46 5.92
CA LEU A 553 29.44 5.75 5.35
C LEU A 553 28.49 6.04 4.19
N ARG A 554 27.72 7.12 4.30
CA ARG A 554 26.94 7.68 3.19
C ARG A 554 27.69 8.87 2.61
N ALA A 555 28.25 8.69 1.41
CA ALA A 555 28.91 9.76 0.69
C ALA A 555 27.92 10.43 -0.28
N GLU A 556 28.00 11.76 -0.40
CA GLU A 556 27.19 12.52 -1.37
C GLU A 556 27.54 12.13 -2.82
N GLN A 557 28.82 11.90 -3.08
CA GLN A 557 29.30 11.36 -4.36
C GLN A 557 29.26 9.82 -4.30
N PRO A 558 28.51 9.17 -5.21
CA PRO A 558 28.47 7.71 -5.29
C PRO A 558 29.85 7.10 -5.47
N LEU A 559 30.04 5.94 -4.84
CA LEU A 559 31.21 5.07 -5.00
C LEU A 559 31.24 4.56 -6.44
N ILE A 560 32.42 4.51 -7.04
CA ILE A 560 32.57 4.03 -8.41
C ILE A 560 33.57 2.88 -8.47
N ILE A 561 33.37 1.98 -9.41
CA ILE A 561 34.33 0.92 -9.72
C ILE A 561 35.08 1.31 -11.00
N ARG A 562 36.41 1.35 -10.93
CA ARG A 562 37.32 1.50 -12.07
C ARG A 562 38.28 0.33 -12.09
N GLU A 563 38.33 -0.40 -13.19
CA GLU A 563 39.28 -1.51 -13.38
C GLU A 563 39.24 -2.54 -12.22
N GLY A 564 38.05 -2.79 -11.66
CA GLY A 564 37.88 -3.69 -10.52
C GLY A 564 38.37 -3.14 -9.17
N ARG A 565 38.52 -1.81 -9.04
CA ARG A 565 38.83 -1.11 -7.79
C ARG A 565 37.73 -0.13 -7.44
N THR A 566 37.30 -0.19 -6.18
CA THR A 566 36.35 0.76 -5.60
C THR A 566 37.08 2.06 -5.28
N LEU A 567 36.69 3.13 -5.96
CA LEU A 567 37.14 4.47 -5.68
C LEU A 567 36.13 5.17 -4.77
N VAL A 568 36.65 5.83 -3.74
CA VAL A 568 35.90 6.53 -2.70
C VAL A 568 36.24 8.02 -2.70
N PRO A 569 35.29 8.91 -2.36
CA PRO A 569 35.62 10.31 -2.10
C PRO A 569 36.57 10.41 -0.91
N ILE A 570 37.80 10.86 -1.16
CA ILE A 570 38.89 10.76 -0.19
C ILE A 570 38.61 11.56 1.05
N ARG A 571 38.10 12.80 0.86
CA ARG A 571 37.75 13.69 1.96
C ARG A 571 36.79 13.01 2.92
N THR A 572 35.71 12.42 2.41
CA THR A 572 34.67 11.77 3.22
C THR A 572 35.24 10.65 4.09
N ILE A 573 36.12 9.82 3.54
CA ILE A 573 36.72 8.70 4.29
C ILE A 573 37.73 9.23 5.31
N PHE A 574 38.63 10.13 4.89
CA PHE A 574 39.65 10.72 5.77
C PHE A 574 39.03 11.45 6.96
N GLU A 575 38.01 12.27 6.74
CA GLU A 575 37.28 12.95 7.82
C GLU A 575 36.57 11.94 8.72
N ALA A 576 35.93 10.90 8.16
CA ALA A 576 35.25 9.86 8.94
C ALA A 576 36.20 9.01 9.81
N ILE A 577 37.47 8.89 9.40
CA ILE A 577 38.53 8.30 10.23
C ILE A 577 39.28 9.32 11.08
N GLY A 578 38.87 10.60 11.11
CA GLY A 578 39.40 11.63 12.01
C GLY A 578 40.66 12.34 11.52
N ALA A 579 40.91 12.35 10.21
CA ALA A 579 42.01 13.05 9.58
C ALA A 579 41.60 14.46 9.12
N GLN A 580 42.55 15.40 9.14
CA GLN A 580 42.39 16.70 8.49
C GLN A 580 42.75 16.58 7.02
N VAL A 581 41.99 17.26 6.15
CA VAL A 581 42.19 17.21 4.70
C VAL A 581 42.35 18.61 4.14
N THR A 582 43.43 18.86 3.41
CA THR A 582 43.67 20.11 2.69
C THR A 582 43.81 19.85 1.19
N TRP A 583 43.41 20.83 0.38
CA TRP A 583 43.47 20.78 -1.07
C TRP A 583 44.29 21.94 -1.62
N ASP A 584 45.29 21.62 -2.45
CA ASP A 584 46.07 22.57 -3.23
C ASP A 584 45.61 22.53 -4.69
N GLN A 585 44.86 23.56 -5.08
CA GLN A 585 44.31 23.72 -6.43
C GLN A 585 45.41 23.90 -7.49
N THR A 586 46.53 24.55 -7.15
CA THR A 586 47.59 24.87 -8.11
C THR A 586 48.35 23.62 -8.51
N ASN A 587 48.62 22.74 -7.55
CA ASN A 587 49.36 21.51 -7.78
C ASN A 587 48.46 20.28 -8.02
N MET A 588 47.14 20.45 -7.89
CA MET A 588 46.14 19.37 -7.92
C MET A 588 46.46 18.28 -6.87
N MET A 589 46.84 18.73 -5.67
CA MET A 589 47.35 17.86 -4.61
C MET A 589 46.41 17.86 -3.40
N ALA A 590 46.04 16.67 -2.96
CA ALA A 590 45.31 16.45 -1.72
C ALA A 590 46.27 15.99 -0.63
N THR A 591 46.11 16.53 0.57
CA THR A 591 46.90 16.14 1.76
C THR A 591 45.95 15.71 2.87
N GLY A 592 46.18 14.53 3.44
CA GLY A 592 45.48 14.01 4.61
C GLY A 592 46.45 13.83 5.78
N SER A 593 46.07 14.27 6.98
CA SER A 593 46.92 14.12 8.17
C SER A 593 46.16 13.65 9.40
N LYS A 594 46.70 12.64 10.10
CA LYS A 594 46.16 12.13 11.38
C LYS A 594 47.28 11.55 12.24
N ASN A 595 47.31 11.87 13.53
CA ASN A 595 48.26 11.31 14.51
C ASN A 595 49.74 11.35 14.07
N GLY A 596 50.15 12.44 13.39
CA GLY A 596 51.51 12.63 12.90
C GLY A 596 51.82 11.98 11.54
N ILE A 597 50.91 11.14 11.01
CA ILE A 597 51.01 10.59 9.66
C ILE A 597 50.49 11.64 8.66
N VAL A 598 51.27 11.92 7.62
CA VAL A 598 50.91 12.82 6.52
C VAL A 598 50.95 12.06 5.20
N ILE A 599 49.83 12.08 4.49
CA ILE A 599 49.67 11.50 3.16
C ILE A 599 49.48 12.64 2.17
N ARG A 600 50.27 12.68 1.09
CA ARG A 600 50.09 13.59 -0.05
C ARG A 600 49.93 12.80 -1.32
N PHE A 601 48.98 13.16 -2.17
CA PHE A 601 48.89 12.58 -3.50
C PHE A 601 48.33 13.58 -4.47
N ARG A 602 48.81 13.51 -5.71
CA ARG A 602 48.39 14.35 -6.81
C ARG A 602 47.37 13.59 -7.64
N ILE A 603 46.33 14.28 -8.12
CA ILE A 603 45.34 13.67 -9.01
C ILE A 603 46.03 13.23 -10.31
N GLY A 604 45.73 12.01 -10.75
CA GLY A 604 46.30 11.39 -11.95
C GLY A 604 47.58 10.58 -11.70
N ASP A 605 48.25 10.77 -10.57
CA ASP A 605 49.46 10.02 -10.25
C ASP A 605 49.11 8.65 -9.62
N GLN A 606 49.87 7.61 -9.98
CA GLN A 606 49.82 6.29 -9.32
C GLN A 606 50.68 6.24 -8.04
N VAL A 607 51.27 7.36 -7.65
CA VAL A 607 52.15 7.47 -6.49
C VAL A 607 51.62 8.51 -5.52
N ALA A 608 51.79 8.21 -4.24
CA ALA A 608 51.54 9.10 -3.12
C ALA A 608 52.79 9.17 -2.25
N GLU A 609 52.85 10.16 -1.37
CA GLU A 609 53.85 10.24 -0.31
C GLU A 609 53.18 9.96 1.02
N ARG A 610 53.76 9.09 1.84
CA ARG A 610 53.40 8.86 3.24
C ARG A 610 54.62 9.17 4.09
N ASP A 611 54.54 10.22 4.90
CA ASP A 611 55.64 10.67 5.77
C ASP A 611 56.97 10.89 5.01
N GLY A 612 56.87 11.29 3.73
CA GLY A 612 58.01 11.50 2.83
C GLY A 612 58.49 10.24 2.08
N GLU A 613 57.94 9.05 2.35
CA GLU A 613 58.21 7.84 1.56
C GLU A 613 57.18 7.68 0.43
N THR A 614 57.63 7.28 -0.76
CA THR A 614 56.73 7.00 -1.89
C THR A 614 55.95 5.70 -1.67
N VAL A 615 54.62 5.78 -1.81
CA VAL A 615 53.67 4.68 -1.75
C VAL A 615 52.95 4.56 -3.09
N TYR A 616 52.81 3.33 -3.58
CA TYR A 616 52.15 3.06 -4.85
C TYR A 616 50.65 2.80 -4.67
N GLN A 617 49.83 3.34 -5.56
CA GLN A 617 48.40 3.08 -5.67
C GLN A 617 48.14 2.19 -6.88
N GLU A 618 47.30 1.17 -6.71
CA GLU A 618 46.98 0.23 -7.81
C GLU A 618 46.21 0.90 -8.96
N THR A 619 45.43 1.93 -8.66
CA THR A 619 44.71 2.77 -9.62
C THR A 619 44.91 4.23 -9.23
N PRO A 620 45.21 5.15 -10.17
CA PRO A 620 45.39 6.57 -9.85
C PRO A 620 44.14 7.18 -9.20
N ALA A 621 44.34 8.21 -8.38
CA ALA A 621 43.25 9.07 -7.96
C ALA A 621 42.71 9.87 -9.15
N GLU A 622 41.39 9.98 -9.30
CA GLU A 622 40.73 10.72 -10.39
C GLU A 622 39.75 11.77 -9.85
N LEU A 623 39.42 12.76 -10.69
CA LEU A 623 38.41 13.76 -10.37
C LEU A 623 37.08 13.39 -11.02
N VAL A 624 36.05 13.17 -10.23
CA VAL A 624 34.69 12.82 -10.71
C VAL A 624 33.69 13.79 -10.11
N ASN A 625 33.00 14.54 -10.96
CA ASN A 625 32.04 15.59 -10.56
C ASN A 625 32.62 16.58 -9.52
N GLY A 626 33.90 16.92 -9.63
CA GLY A 626 34.57 17.81 -8.67
C GLY A 626 35.05 17.15 -7.37
N ASN A 627 34.85 15.83 -7.21
CA ASN A 627 35.33 15.07 -6.05
C ASN A 627 36.58 14.26 -6.40
N THR A 628 37.58 14.27 -5.53
CA THR A 628 38.76 13.42 -5.66
C THR A 628 38.46 12.00 -5.18
N MET A 629 38.52 11.05 -6.12
CA MET A 629 38.22 9.64 -5.91
C MET A 629 39.52 8.84 -5.92
N ALA A 630 39.80 8.03 -4.89
CA ALA A 630 40.98 7.15 -4.85
C ALA A 630 40.62 5.75 -4.34
N PRO A 631 41.48 4.73 -4.57
CA PRO A 631 41.22 3.37 -4.12
C PRO A 631 41.00 3.29 -2.61
N VAL A 632 39.88 2.72 -2.19
CA VAL A 632 39.49 2.62 -0.78
C VAL A 632 40.55 1.95 0.10
N ARG A 633 41.29 0.96 -0.44
CA ARG A 633 42.39 0.31 0.28
C ARG A 633 43.50 1.29 0.59
N PHE A 634 43.93 2.07 -0.40
CA PHE A 634 44.95 3.10 -0.20
C PHE A 634 44.48 4.08 0.87
N VAL A 635 43.25 4.59 0.77
CA VAL A 635 42.71 5.59 1.70
C VAL A 635 42.53 5.03 3.13
N GLY A 636 42.04 3.80 3.27
CA GLY A 636 41.82 3.18 4.58
C GLY A 636 43.11 2.74 5.28
N GLU A 637 44.09 2.24 4.53
CA GLU A 637 45.37 1.78 5.08
C GLU A 637 46.37 2.92 5.27
N ALA A 638 46.32 3.96 4.43
CA ALA A 638 47.22 5.12 4.48
C ALA A 638 47.41 5.71 5.89
N LEU A 639 46.33 5.74 6.68
CA LEU A 639 46.31 6.29 8.04
C LEU A 639 46.22 5.21 9.14
N GLY A 640 46.58 3.96 8.84
CA GLY A 640 46.73 2.88 9.81
C GLY A 640 45.50 1.99 10.02
N GLY A 641 44.41 2.19 9.27
CA GLY A 641 43.23 1.31 9.33
C GLY A 641 43.45 -0.03 8.63
N LYS A 642 42.64 -1.03 8.99
CA LYS A 642 42.58 -2.34 8.30
C LYS A 642 41.38 -2.35 7.36
N VAL A 643 41.59 -2.72 6.10
CA VAL A 643 40.52 -2.79 5.09
C VAL A 643 40.19 -4.24 4.74
N GLU A 644 38.92 -4.60 4.87
CA GLU A 644 38.37 -5.92 4.52
C GLU A 644 37.24 -5.77 3.49
N TRP A 645 37.02 -6.82 2.69
CA TRP A 645 35.93 -6.87 1.71
C TRP A 645 34.93 -7.96 2.09
N ASP A 646 33.67 -7.58 2.20
CA ASP A 646 32.53 -8.47 2.37
C ASP A 646 31.85 -8.66 1.01
N GLY A 647 32.13 -9.80 0.37
CA GLY A 647 31.62 -10.10 -0.97
C GLY A 647 30.10 -10.29 -1.03
N THR A 648 29.49 -10.80 0.05
CA THR A 648 28.05 -11.03 0.12
C THR A 648 27.28 -9.71 0.09
N THR A 649 27.70 -8.73 0.89
CA THR A 649 27.02 -7.42 0.94
C THR A 649 27.66 -6.36 0.04
N ARG A 650 28.74 -6.71 -0.68
CA ARG A 650 29.58 -5.77 -1.43
C ARG A 650 30.00 -4.56 -0.59
N THR A 651 30.43 -4.83 0.64
CA THR A 651 30.83 -3.82 1.62
C THR A 651 32.33 -3.82 1.84
N VAL A 652 32.94 -2.65 1.75
CA VAL A 652 34.30 -2.42 2.23
C VAL A 652 34.24 -2.09 3.72
N LYS A 653 34.83 -2.91 4.58
CA LYS A 653 34.89 -2.67 6.03
C LYS A 653 36.25 -2.07 6.38
N ILE A 654 36.25 -0.95 7.07
CA ILE A 654 37.44 -0.25 7.55
C ILE A 654 37.40 -0.31 9.08
N LEU A 655 38.38 -0.98 9.68
CA LEU A 655 38.57 -1.01 11.12
C LEU A 655 39.66 -0.01 11.49
N LYS A 656 39.32 0.99 12.30
CA LYS A 656 40.30 1.96 12.80
C LYS A 656 41.28 1.25 13.73
N SER A 657 42.54 1.67 13.67
CA SER A 657 43.56 1.33 14.66
C SER A 657 43.96 2.59 15.40
N ASP A 658 43.96 2.54 16.74
CA ASP A 658 44.52 3.61 17.58
C ASP A 658 46.05 3.54 17.68
N SER A 659 46.65 2.44 17.22
CA SER A 659 48.11 2.27 17.13
C SER A 659 48.60 2.58 15.71
N PRO A 660 49.72 3.30 15.52
CA PRO A 660 50.36 3.42 14.21
C PRO A 660 50.83 2.03 13.78
N GLY A 661 50.02 1.36 12.96
CA GLY A 661 50.34 0.01 12.47
C GLY A 661 51.58 0.04 11.58
N SER A 662 52.48 -0.93 11.76
CA SER A 662 53.51 -1.24 10.78
C SER A 662 52.83 -1.85 9.55
N ILE A 663 52.73 -1.09 8.46
CA ILE A 663 52.19 -1.55 7.18
C ILE A 663 53.36 -1.93 6.27
N THR A 664 53.35 -3.15 5.76
CA THR A 664 54.21 -3.57 4.65
C THR A 664 53.58 -3.08 3.34
N PHE A 665 53.89 -1.84 2.94
CA PHE A 665 53.80 -1.50 1.53
C PHE A 665 54.85 -2.32 0.80
N THR A 666 54.51 -2.89 -0.36
CA THR A 666 55.52 -3.52 -1.23
C THR A 666 56.51 -2.44 -1.64
N LYS A 667 57.63 -2.34 -0.91
CA LYS A 667 58.74 -1.47 -1.25
C LYS A 667 59.32 -2.04 -2.53
N VAL A 668 58.96 -1.46 -3.67
CA VAL A 668 59.63 -1.77 -4.93
C VAL A 668 60.99 -1.10 -4.86
N GLY A 669 61.94 -1.78 -4.21
CA GLY A 669 63.36 -1.52 -4.47
C GLY A 669 63.61 -1.69 -5.97
N ASN A 670 64.56 -0.91 -6.51
CA ASN A 670 64.91 -0.75 -7.92
C ASN A 670 65.16 -2.04 -8.76
N MET A 671 64.84 -3.24 -8.28
CA MET A 671 65.03 -4.52 -8.98
C MET A 671 63.77 -5.11 -9.64
N CYS A 672 62.53 -4.69 -9.32
CA CYS A 672 61.33 -5.34 -9.91
C CYS A 672 60.84 -4.74 -11.24
N PHE A 673 61.34 -3.58 -11.67
CA PHE A 673 60.97 -3.01 -12.97
C PHE A 673 61.68 -3.70 -14.15
N LEU A 674 62.94 -4.15 -13.95
CA LEU A 674 63.67 -4.90 -15.00
C LEU A 674 63.15 -6.33 -15.19
N ALA A 675 62.70 -7.01 -14.12
CA ALA A 675 62.24 -8.40 -14.23
C ALA A 675 60.95 -8.54 -15.06
N LYS A 676 60.03 -7.55 -14.98
CA LYS A 676 58.82 -7.53 -15.82
C LYS A 676 59.10 -7.14 -17.28
N ILE A 677 60.07 -6.26 -17.55
CA ILE A 677 60.51 -5.93 -18.92
C ILE A 677 61.21 -7.13 -19.59
N LEU A 678 62.04 -7.88 -18.86
CA LEU A 678 62.70 -9.09 -19.36
C LEU A 678 61.73 -10.25 -19.64
N GLN A 679 60.61 -10.32 -18.91
CA GLN A 679 59.56 -11.30 -19.16
C GLN A 679 58.66 -10.91 -20.35
N PHE A 680 58.49 -9.61 -20.61
CA PHE A 680 57.79 -9.09 -21.79
C PHE A 680 58.64 -9.19 -23.07
N LEU A 681 59.96 -8.99 -23.00
CA LEU A 681 60.88 -9.15 -24.14
C LEU A 681 61.08 -10.61 -24.58
N LYS A 682 60.88 -11.59 -23.67
CA LYS A 682 60.88 -13.02 -24.03
C LYS A 682 59.68 -13.44 -24.88
N TYR A 683 58.57 -12.70 -24.84
CA TYR A 683 57.39 -12.94 -25.68
C TYR A 683 57.47 -12.27 -27.06
N LEU A 684 58.45 -11.39 -27.30
CA LEU A 684 58.64 -10.67 -28.56
C LEU A 684 59.67 -11.33 -29.50
N PHE A 685 60.35 -12.40 -29.07
CA PHE A 685 61.38 -13.12 -29.87
C PHE A 685 61.25 -14.66 -29.84
N THR A 686 60.04 -15.20 -29.67
CA THR A 686 59.72 -16.61 -29.97
C THR A 686 58.38 -16.74 -30.66
#